data_AF-A0A077KGQ9-F1
#
_entry.id   AF-A0A077KGQ9-F1
#
_cell.length_a   1.000
_cell.length_b   1.000
_cell.length_c   1.000
_cell.angle_alpha   90.00
_cell.angle_beta   90.00
_cell.angle_gamma   90.00
#
_symmetry.space_group_name_H-M   'P 1'
#
loop_
_entity.id
_entity.type
_entity.pdbx_description
1 polymer ?
#
loop_
_entity_poly.entity_id
_entity_poly.type
_entity_poly.pdbx_seq_one_letter_code
_entity_poly.pdbx_strand_id
1 'polypeptide(L)'
;MSFKIIAVRPLEGCDPNILKNLTTNQFYFFDNNYSIDLNGDFIRKRNGNSLPQNFFYDLEPSVDSTLKYVNIQGLVGKNGEGKSSLIELLIRILNNFFKTYGIGEVTEKLVFIKNLHADLYYLKDDSIYRIYINSINENSSSGDFNIVVRFYQDTKLIYNSEKTSKNIIEDNMIVLQNLFFTMYINYSIYGLDEIDYIKESLINAEFLDKNDFFTPQNESWLSQIFHKNDGYQTPLVLHPFRDRGQIDVRNEKYLMDQRYLSLLLENENIYDKITEDLIVDKLSLLLKPDSLENYVRDFYFRYGQIDELEGYGEYSLYHLQKMNDNSSLSLLIHQYADFLSDNRNLLLIFQKTIKNNRVNTLTDLNKINLTLIAKVLNIKVDLENDVSFEEIELNVKSFLEHINWFPDDVLIIDKIEYILSETRGFNFQTYNLFQTLCIYYNFWKRYFSFEPLEKISNSDILKERLFNYCLIKSFKTLNYPKYKQPLSDSIDNFMEKFALKETTINKHIKFLVELEADDSHITLKLRQSIRLLKMYFDNEGKPNELLSFYERYLSSNIGSFELEILSKLINQTSQHIRVDKLLLLPPRIFDVEIFLKTNDEKQKDISIRKLSSGEYQKICIISSIIYHLKNLDSVIPIDKDLELDKPAIYNFENINVILDEIELYFHPEFQRQFIRQLITNLKNTKFKRIKSINFLFVTHSPFILSDIPKNNVLFLEKGNPVFPMTENTFASNIHTLLQHGFFLNSVPIGEFAKNKINYLFKVLHEGNIADHNGNDIYEEILIVSEPFIKGQLLKLYNDLSSKSKNLELEKIVKDLRDEINTLKEKLND
;
A
#
# COMPACT_ATOMS: atom_id res chain seq x y z
N MET A 1 -2.41 18.94 -22.46
CA MET A 1 -1.33 18.09 -21.95
C MET A 1 -1.79 16.64 -21.82
N SER A 2 -1.75 15.89 -22.91
CA SER A 2 -2.18 14.48 -22.93
C SER A 2 -1.04 13.54 -22.56
N PHE A 3 -1.30 12.53 -21.74
CA PHE A 3 -0.36 11.47 -21.36
C PHE A 3 -0.96 10.08 -21.63
N LYS A 4 -0.15 9.15 -22.15
CA LYS A 4 -0.49 7.72 -22.26
C LYS A 4 0.74 6.85 -22.51
N ILE A 5 0.71 5.60 -22.08
CA ILE A 5 1.71 4.60 -22.45
C ILE A 5 1.43 4.14 -23.89
N ILE A 6 2.46 4.07 -24.73
CA ILE A 6 2.28 3.70 -26.14
C ILE A 6 2.66 2.24 -26.37
N ALA A 7 3.89 1.85 -25.99
CA ALA A 7 4.41 0.54 -26.30
C ALA A 7 5.54 0.11 -25.37
N VAL A 8 5.73 -1.21 -25.27
CA VAL A 8 6.92 -1.83 -24.69
C VAL A 8 7.56 -2.74 -25.74
N ARG A 9 8.89 -2.78 -25.79
CA ARG A 9 9.64 -3.65 -26.70
C ARG A 9 10.78 -4.33 -25.94
N PRO A 10 10.69 -5.64 -25.62
CA PRO A 10 11.86 -6.40 -25.20
C PRO A 10 12.88 -6.48 -26.35
N LEU A 11 14.16 -6.36 -26.05
CA LEU A 11 15.26 -6.38 -27.01
C LEU A 11 16.07 -7.68 -26.90
N GLU A 12 16.93 -7.92 -27.88
CA GLU A 12 17.90 -9.01 -27.83
C GLU A 12 18.82 -8.89 -26.59
N GLY A 13 19.15 -10.03 -26.00
CA GLY A 13 19.96 -10.11 -24.78
C GLY A 13 19.14 -10.18 -23.48
N CYS A 14 17.83 -9.93 -23.53
CA CYS A 14 16.98 -10.03 -22.33
C CYS A 14 16.90 -11.46 -21.79
N ASP A 15 17.02 -11.61 -20.46
CA ASP A 15 16.99 -12.92 -19.80
C ASP A 15 15.68 -13.69 -20.10
N PRO A 16 15.74 -15.00 -20.41
CA PRO A 16 14.55 -15.81 -20.63
C PRO A 16 13.54 -15.78 -19.46
N ASN A 17 14.01 -15.66 -18.21
CA ASN A 17 13.13 -15.57 -17.04
C ASN A 17 12.35 -14.24 -16.98
N ILE A 18 12.91 -13.17 -17.56
CA ILE A 18 12.24 -11.88 -17.70
C ILE A 18 11.25 -11.92 -18.87
N LEU A 19 11.66 -12.49 -20.01
CA LEU A 19 10.82 -12.57 -21.20
C LEU A 19 9.60 -13.45 -20.97
N LYS A 20 9.76 -14.59 -20.29
CA LYS A 20 8.73 -15.64 -20.14
C LYS A 20 8.14 -16.01 -21.51
N ASN A 21 6.98 -15.46 -21.87
CA ASN A 21 6.27 -15.73 -23.13
C ASN A 21 6.39 -14.58 -24.15
N LEU A 22 7.12 -13.51 -23.83
CA LEU A 22 7.32 -12.37 -24.72
C LEU A 22 8.37 -12.67 -25.79
N THR A 23 8.15 -12.15 -26.98
CA THR A 23 9.03 -12.31 -28.15
C THR A 23 10.00 -11.14 -28.24
N THR A 24 11.28 -11.41 -28.41
CA THR A 24 12.32 -10.38 -28.57
C THR A 24 12.12 -9.55 -29.82
N ASN A 25 12.49 -8.27 -29.75
CA ASN A 25 12.29 -7.26 -30.79
C ASN A 25 10.83 -6.99 -31.21
N GLN A 26 9.85 -7.66 -30.59
CA GLN A 26 8.45 -7.43 -30.85
C GLN A 26 7.96 -6.16 -30.14
N PHE A 27 7.26 -5.29 -30.87
CA PHE A 27 6.57 -4.15 -30.27
C PHE A 27 5.19 -4.58 -29.77
N TYR A 28 4.92 -4.30 -28.50
CA TYR A 28 3.64 -4.48 -27.86
C TYR A 28 2.96 -3.11 -27.69
N PHE A 29 2.10 -2.74 -28.64
CA PHE A 29 1.42 -1.45 -28.65
C PHE A 29 0.14 -1.48 -27.80
N PHE A 30 0.09 -0.67 -26.74
CA PHE A 30 -1.13 -0.37 -25.99
C PHE A 30 -2.02 0.66 -26.69
N ASP A 31 -1.45 1.38 -27.66
CA ASP A 31 -2.18 2.28 -28.56
C ASP A 31 -1.88 1.94 -30.02
N ASN A 32 -2.88 1.36 -30.68
CA ASN A 32 -2.83 0.93 -32.07
C ASN A 32 -2.85 2.10 -33.08
N ASN A 33 -2.98 3.35 -32.62
CA ASN A 33 -2.77 4.53 -33.45
C ASN A 33 -1.29 4.79 -33.73
N TYR A 34 -0.37 3.98 -33.20
CA TYR A 34 1.07 4.06 -33.47
C TYR A 34 1.55 2.85 -34.27
N SER A 35 2.63 3.04 -35.01
CA SER A 35 3.35 1.98 -35.71
C SER A 35 4.84 2.18 -35.56
N ILE A 36 5.60 1.15 -35.94
CA ILE A 36 7.04 1.29 -36.14
C ILE A 36 7.28 2.32 -37.26
N ASP A 37 8.30 3.15 -37.11
CA ASP A 37 8.76 4.06 -38.13
C ASP A 37 9.50 3.33 -39.28
N LEU A 38 9.72 3.99 -40.41
CA LEU A 38 10.32 3.40 -41.62
C LEU A 38 11.70 2.80 -41.37
N ASN A 39 12.46 3.35 -40.43
CA ASN A 39 13.80 2.88 -40.10
C ASN A 39 13.81 1.69 -39.13
N GLY A 40 12.66 1.29 -38.57
CA GLY A 40 12.57 0.16 -37.62
C GLY A 40 13.00 0.45 -36.18
N ASP A 41 13.61 1.61 -35.92
CA ASP A 41 14.29 1.92 -34.66
C ASP A 41 13.44 2.75 -33.67
N PHE A 42 12.34 3.33 -34.14
CA PHE A 42 11.46 4.21 -33.35
C PHE A 42 9.99 4.00 -33.74
N ILE A 43 9.08 4.76 -33.11
CA ILE A 43 7.64 4.71 -33.37
C ILE A 43 7.11 6.02 -33.97
N ARG A 44 6.05 5.93 -34.78
CA ARG A 44 5.34 7.07 -35.36
C ARG A 44 3.83 6.93 -35.20
N LYS A 45 3.12 8.05 -35.22
CA LYS A 45 1.66 8.08 -35.24
C LYS A 45 1.15 7.67 -36.64
N ARG A 46 0.12 6.83 -36.72
CA ARG A 46 -0.55 6.44 -37.96
C ARG A 46 -1.43 7.57 -38.47
N ASN A 47 -1.59 7.64 -39.78
CA ASN A 47 -2.59 8.51 -40.42
C ASN A 47 -3.98 7.93 -40.19
N GLY A 48 -4.80 8.57 -39.35
CA GLY A 48 -6.15 8.12 -39.02
C GLY A 48 -6.82 8.96 -37.94
N ASN A 49 -8.11 8.70 -37.68
CA ASN A 49 -8.87 9.37 -36.64
C ASN A 49 -8.34 8.96 -35.26
N SER A 50 -7.67 9.89 -34.56
CA SER A 50 -7.35 9.71 -33.15
C SER A 50 -8.56 9.97 -32.28
N LEU A 51 -8.67 9.24 -31.15
CA LEU A 51 -9.66 9.55 -30.12
C LEU A 51 -9.52 11.01 -29.66
N PRO A 52 -10.64 11.77 -29.56
CA PRO A 52 -10.63 13.11 -28.99
C PRO A 52 -10.05 13.10 -27.58
N GLN A 53 -9.31 14.14 -27.21
CA GLN A 53 -8.66 14.20 -25.89
C GLN A 53 -9.66 14.23 -24.72
N ASN A 54 -10.89 14.70 -24.94
CA ASN A 54 -11.97 14.78 -23.96
C ASN A 54 -12.93 13.57 -24.00
N PHE A 55 -12.57 12.47 -24.68
CA PHE A 55 -13.46 11.33 -24.88
C PHE A 55 -13.92 10.68 -23.55
N PHE A 56 -13.00 10.38 -22.64
CA PHE A 56 -13.32 9.77 -21.35
C PHE A 56 -13.61 10.79 -20.24
N TYR A 57 -13.02 11.97 -20.34
CA TYR A 57 -13.02 12.96 -19.28
C TYR A 57 -13.17 14.35 -19.86
N ASP A 58 -14.28 14.96 -19.46
CA ASP A 58 -14.63 16.33 -19.77
C ASP A 58 -15.13 16.98 -18.48
N LEU A 59 -14.48 18.07 -18.07
CA LEU A 59 -14.82 18.83 -16.88
C LEU A 59 -15.60 20.07 -17.29
N GLU A 60 -16.62 20.40 -16.50
CA GLU A 60 -17.27 21.69 -16.66
C GLU A 60 -16.28 22.83 -16.33
N PRO A 61 -16.31 23.96 -17.08
CA PRO A 61 -15.38 25.09 -16.86
C PRO A 61 -15.43 25.71 -15.46
N SER A 62 -16.51 25.46 -14.70
CA SER A 62 -16.75 25.95 -13.34
C SER A 62 -15.99 25.19 -12.25
N VAL A 63 -15.43 24.01 -12.56
CA VAL A 63 -14.75 23.15 -11.59
C VAL A 63 -13.27 23.50 -11.49
N ASP A 64 -12.84 23.96 -10.32
CA ASP A 64 -11.43 24.25 -10.03
C ASP A 64 -10.64 22.95 -9.79
N SER A 65 -10.07 22.41 -10.88
CA SER A 65 -9.21 21.23 -10.89
C SER A 65 -8.16 21.34 -12.01
N THR A 66 -6.95 20.87 -11.72
CA THR A 66 -5.82 20.85 -12.67
C THR A 66 -5.81 19.61 -13.57
N LEU A 67 -6.55 18.56 -13.21
CA LEU A 67 -6.70 17.35 -14.01
C LEU A 67 -7.47 17.70 -15.28
N LYS A 68 -6.85 17.52 -16.44
CA LYS A 68 -7.44 17.87 -17.75
C LYS A 68 -7.66 16.65 -18.64
N TYR A 69 -6.90 15.58 -18.44
CA TYR A 69 -6.90 14.44 -19.37
C TYR A 69 -6.90 13.11 -18.62
N VAL A 70 -7.83 12.24 -19.03
CA VAL A 70 -7.84 10.85 -18.62
C VAL A 70 -7.85 9.96 -19.86
N ASN A 71 -6.89 9.05 -19.94
CA ASN A 71 -6.84 8.02 -20.96
C ASN A 71 -7.13 6.65 -20.34
N ILE A 72 -7.83 5.78 -21.06
CA ILE A 72 -8.11 4.40 -20.63
C ILE A 72 -7.64 3.45 -21.73
N GLN A 73 -6.88 2.42 -21.34
CA GLN A 73 -6.32 1.37 -22.19
C GLN A 73 -6.67 -0.01 -21.64
N GLY A 74 -6.72 -1.00 -22.53
CA GLY A 74 -6.97 -2.40 -22.19
C GLY A 74 -5.84 -3.32 -22.65
N LEU A 75 -5.57 -4.36 -21.86
CA LEU A 75 -4.70 -5.48 -22.19
C LEU A 75 -5.49 -6.78 -22.00
N VAL A 76 -5.68 -7.51 -23.09
CA VAL A 76 -6.51 -8.72 -23.15
C VAL A 76 -5.72 -9.86 -23.79
N GLY A 77 -5.89 -11.07 -23.27
CA GLY A 77 -5.24 -12.29 -23.77
C GLY A 77 -5.62 -13.45 -22.90
N LYS A 78 -5.54 -14.69 -23.40
CA LYS A 78 -5.77 -15.91 -22.59
C LYS A 78 -4.76 -16.00 -21.43
N ASN A 79 -5.08 -16.87 -20.46
CA ASN A 79 -4.13 -17.19 -19.39
C ASN A 79 -2.84 -17.75 -20.00
N GLY A 80 -1.71 -17.24 -19.53
CA GLY A 80 -0.40 -17.62 -20.07
C GLY A 80 0.00 -16.88 -21.34
N GLU A 81 -0.75 -15.89 -21.84
CA GLU A 81 -0.36 -15.16 -23.06
C GLU A 81 0.63 -14.00 -22.84
N GLY A 82 1.20 -13.90 -21.64
CA GLY A 82 2.24 -12.90 -21.34
C GLY A 82 1.71 -11.55 -20.86
N LYS A 83 0.42 -11.43 -20.50
CA LYS A 83 -0.15 -10.18 -19.93
C LYS A 83 0.64 -9.68 -18.72
N SER A 84 0.77 -10.53 -17.69
CA SER A 84 1.53 -10.20 -16.48
C SER A 84 3.00 -9.99 -16.79
N SER A 85 3.59 -10.81 -17.67
CA SER A 85 4.98 -10.64 -18.14
C SER A 85 5.23 -9.25 -18.74
N LEU A 86 4.28 -8.73 -19.52
CA LEU A 86 4.37 -7.41 -20.14
C LEU A 86 4.30 -6.27 -19.12
N ILE A 87 3.39 -6.37 -18.13
CA ILE A 87 3.30 -5.40 -17.04
C ILE A 87 4.54 -5.44 -16.16
N GLU A 88 4.98 -6.63 -15.76
CA GLU A 88 6.18 -6.78 -14.97
C GLU A 88 7.42 -6.27 -15.74
N LEU A 89 7.51 -6.46 -17.07
CA LEU A 89 8.58 -5.88 -17.89
C LEU A 89 8.58 -4.35 -17.84
N LEU A 90 7.41 -3.71 -17.94
CA LEU A 90 7.27 -2.26 -17.77
C LEU A 90 7.80 -1.82 -16.40
N ILE A 91 7.43 -2.53 -15.33
CA ILE A 91 7.87 -2.24 -13.96
C ILE A 91 9.39 -2.42 -13.82
N ARG A 92 9.96 -3.49 -14.39
CA ARG A 92 11.41 -3.75 -14.41
C ARG A 92 12.19 -2.63 -15.11
N ILE A 93 11.67 -2.12 -16.24
CA ILE A 93 12.26 -0.98 -16.97
C ILE A 93 12.29 0.25 -16.06
N LEU A 94 11.17 0.57 -15.40
CA LEU A 94 11.09 1.73 -14.51
C LEU A 94 12.01 1.59 -13.30
N ASN A 95 12.12 0.39 -12.70
CA ASN A 95 13.01 0.13 -11.57
C ASN A 95 14.48 0.45 -11.93
N ASN A 96 14.99 -0.14 -13.00
CA ASN A 96 16.38 0.11 -13.43
C ASN A 96 16.57 1.57 -13.85
N PHE A 97 15.59 2.17 -14.54
CA PHE A 97 15.63 3.58 -14.92
C PHE A 97 15.79 4.50 -13.70
N PHE A 98 14.94 4.36 -12.68
CA PHE A 98 14.95 5.23 -11.51
C PHE A 98 16.15 4.97 -10.59
N LYS A 99 16.61 3.73 -10.48
CA LYS A 99 17.84 3.39 -9.75
C LYS A 99 19.08 4.01 -10.43
N THR A 100 19.16 3.99 -11.76
CA THR A 100 20.30 4.60 -12.49
C THR A 100 20.23 6.12 -12.52
N TYR A 101 19.05 6.70 -12.79
CA TYR A 101 18.91 8.16 -12.87
C TYR A 101 19.07 8.83 -11.51
N GLY A 102 18.71 8.14 -10.42
CA GLY A 102 18.95 8.62 -9.06
C GLY A 102 18.11 9.84 -8.72
N ILE A 103 16.82 9.60 -8.48
CA ILE A 103 15.91 10.67 -8.10
C ILE A 103 16.09 10.97 -6.60
N GLY A 104 16.36 10.04 -5.69
CA GLY A 104 16.81 10.41 -4.33
C GLY A 104 17.25 9.21 -3.51
N GLU A 105 17.46 9.39 -2.21
CA GLU A 105 17.87 8.29 -1.29
C GLU A 105 16.94 7.06 -1.39
N VAL A 106 15.65 7.28 -1.69
CA VAL A 106 14.70 6.17 -1.81
C VAL A 106 14.99 5.32 -3.06
N THR A 107 15.35 5.95 -4.19
CA THR A 107 15.73 5.22 -5.40
C THR A 107 17.09 4.55 -5.26
N GLU A 108 17.95 5.00 -4.34
CA GLU A 108 19.23 4.32 -4.02
C GLU A 108 19.02 2.96 -3.36
N LYS A 109 17.86 2.70 -2.75
CA LYS A 109 17.56 1.40 -2.14
C LYS A 109 17.13 0.34 -3.15
N LEU A 110 16.65 0.75 -4.33
CA LEU A 110 16.22 -0.19 -5.37
C LEU A 110 17.37 -1.13 -5.76
N VAL A 111 17.05 -2.39 -6.08
CA VAL A 111 18.05 -3.35 -6.57
C VAL A 111 17.98 -3.39 -8.09
N PHE A 112 19.14 -3.43 -8.74
CA PHE A 112 19.19 -3.59 -10.19
C PHE A 112 18.75 -4.98 -10.62
N ILE A 113 18.01 -5.04 -11.71
CA ILE A 113 17.67 -6.27 -12.41
C ILE A 113 18.72 -6.51 -13.48
N LYS A 114 19.39 -7.67 -13.44
CA LYS A 114 20.42 -8.05 -14.43
C LYS A 114 19.82 -8.56 -15.73
N ASN A 115 20.59 -8.46 -16.82
CA ASN A 115 20.22 -9.00 -18.14
C ASN A 115 18.86 -8.47 -18.64
N LEU A 116 18.54 -7.21 -18.32
CA LEU A 116 17.33 -6.52 -18.76
C LEU A 116 17.63 -5.64 -19.97
N HIS A 117 17.00 -5.96 -21.11
CA HIS A 117 17.16 -5.22 -22.35
C HIS A 117 15.78 -4.90 -22.93
N ALA A 118 15.35 -3.64 -22.85
CA ALA A 118 14.02 -3.26 -23.31
C ALA A 118 13.86 -1.74 -23.52
N ASP A 119 12.86 -1.40 -24.34
CA ASP A 119 12.34 -0.05 -24.49
C ASP A 119 10.94 0.11 -23.91
N LEU A 120 10.67 1.28 -23.33
CA LEU A 120 9.34 1.77 -22.98
C LEU A 120 9.08 3.09 -23.70
N TYR A 121 7.94 3.17 -24.40
CA TYR A 121 7.49 4.34 -25.14
C TYR A 121 6.21 4.92 -24.54
N TYR A 122 6.14 6.24 -24.41
CA TYR A 122 4.94 6.94 -23.94
C TYR A 122 4.78 8.30 -24.61
N LEU A 123 3.55 8.80 -24.67
CA LEU A 123 3.22 10.12 -25.19
C LEU A 123 3.10 11.11 -24.04
N LYS A 124 3.67 12.30 -24.19
CA LYS A 124 3.37 13.45 -23.34
C LYS A 124 3.44 14.73 -24.17
N ASP A 125 2.38 15.53 -24.15
CA ASP A 125 2.28 16.82 -24.88
C ASP A 125 2.67 16.72 -26.36
N ASP A 126 2.10 15.74 -27.07
CA ASP A 126 2.36 15.42 -28.48
C ASP A 126 3.79 14.97 -28.81
N SER A 127 4.70 14.96 -27.83
CA SER A 127 6.06 14.40 -27.96
C SER A 127 6.08 12.94 -27.51
N ILE A 128 6.84 12.10 -28.22
CA ILE A 128 7.03 10.69 -27.91
C ILE A 128 8.30 10.53 -27.08
N TYR A 129 8.20 9.98 -25.89
CA TYR A 129 9.36 9.70 -25.05
C TYR A 129 9.73 8.22 -25.11
N ARG A 130 11.02 7.92 -25.03
CA ARG A 130 11.57 6.57 -24.97
C ARG A 130 12.53 6.43 -23.79
N ILE A 131 12.29 5.44 -22.94
CA ILE A 131 13.25 4.93 -21.96
C ILE A 131 13.87 3.66 -22.54
N TYR A 132 15.18 3.67 -22.71
CA TYR A 132 15.98 2.52 -23.14
C TYR A 132 16.82 2.00 -21.98
N ILE A 133 16.74 0.69 -21.72
CA ILE A 133 17.54 -0.01 -20.72
C ILE A 133 18.35 -1.10 -21.40
N ASN A 134 19.63 -1.15 -21.06
CA ASN A 134 20.54 -2.24 -21.39
C ASN A 134 21.40 -2.56 -20.16
N SER A 135 21.10 -3.68 -19.51
CA SER A 135 21.78 -4.14 -18.31
C SER A 135 22.46 -5.47 -18.59
N ILE A 136 23.79 -5.50 -18.55
CA ILE A 136 24.58 -6.69 -18.88
C ILE A 136 25.36 -7.12 -17.64
N ASN A 137 25.22 -8.40 -17.28
CA ASN A 137 26.12 -9.05 -16.35
C ASN A 137 27.29 -9.68 -17.12
N GLU A 138 28.46 -9.03 -17.14
CA GLU A 138 29.64 -9.64 -17.77
C GLU A 138 30.24 -10.72 -16.86
N ASN A 139 30.42 -11.93 -17.39
CA ASN A 139 31.18 -12.97 -16.74
C ASN A 139 32.67 -12.59 -16.77
N SER A 140 33.17 -11.93 -15.73
CA SER A 140 34.60 -11.87 -15.50
C SER A 140 34.90 -11.79 -14.02
N SER A 141 36.05 -12.34 -13.67
CA SER A 141 36.61 -12.50 -12.33
C SER A 141 36.79 -11.20 -11.54
N SER A 142 36.32 -10.05 -12.07
CA SER A 142 36.29 -8.72 -11.45
C SER A 142 34.90 -8.27 -10.98
N GLY A 143 33.80 -8.91 -11.40
CA GLY A 143 32.44 -8.60 -10.94
C GLY A 143 31.86 -7.26 -11.44
N ASP A 144 32.42 -6.67 -12.50
CA ASP A 144 31.94 -5.38 -13.03
C ASP A 144 30.61 -5.52 -13.79
N PHE A 145 29.60 -4.75 -13.34
CA PHE A 145 28.25 -4.72 -13.92
C PHE A 145 28.04 -3.45 -14.73
N ASN A 146 27.59 -3.57 -15.97
CA ASN A 146 27.35 -2.41 -16.84
C ASN A 146 25.85 -2.19 -17.06
N ILE A 147 25.38 -0.97 -16.76
CA ILE A 147 24.00 -0.55 -16.99
C ILE A 147 24.00 0.74 -17.79
N VAL A 148 23.39 0.65 -18.96
CA VAL A 148 23.18 1.76 -19.85
C VAL A 148 21.72 2.13 -19.85
N VAL A 149 21.44 3.36 -19.43
CA VAL A 149 20.12 3.97 -19.44
C VAL A 149 20.16 5.19 -20.34
N ARG A 150 19.23 5.24 -21.31
CA ARG A 150 19.08 6.38 -22.22
C ARG A 150 17.64 6.86 -22.24
N PHE A 151 17.45 8.17 -22.19
CA PHE A 151 16.15 8.81 -22.26
C PHE A 151 16.08 9.71 -23.49
N TYR A 152 15.03 9.57 -24.28
CA TYR A 152 14.82 10.33 -25.50
C TYR A 152 13.51 11.08 -25.46
N GLN A 153 13.51 12.27 -26.06
CA GLN A 153 12.31 12.99 -26.48
C GLN A 153 12.32 13.01 -28.01
N ASP A 154 11.30 12.40 -28.59
CA ASP A 154 11.24 11.99 -29.99
C ASP A 154 12.54 11.25 -30.34
N THR A 155 13.31 11.76 -31.31
CA THR A 155 14.61 11.20 -31.70
C THR A 155 15.80 11.83 -30.97
N LYS A 156 15.58 12.85 -30.12
CA LYS A 156 16.63 13.58 -29.40
C LYS A 156 16.99 12.87 -28.11
N LEU A 157 18.27 12.51 -27.94
CA LEU A 157 18.80 12.00 -26.68
C LEU A 157 18.88 13.12 -25.63
N ILE A 158 18.24 12.91 -24.48
CA ILE A 158 18.18 13.86 -23.36
C ILE A 158 19.07 13.42 -22.19
N TYR A 159 19.16 12.12 -21.92
CA TYR A 159 20.00 11.57 -20.85
C TYR A 159 20.69 10.28 -21.30
N ASN A 160 21.94 10.10 -20.90
CA ASN A 160 22.72 8.89 -21.12
C ASN A 160 23.66 8.62 -19.94
N SER A 161 23.44 7.52 -19.23
CA SER A 161 24.20 7.14 -18.03
C SER A 161 25.70 6.96 -18.28
N GLU A 162 26.13 6.60 -19.50
CA GLU A 162 27.54 6.37 -19.84
C GLU A 162 28.35 7.68 -19.99
N LYS A 163 27.67 8.80 -20.28
CA LYS A 163 28.32 10.10 -20.54
C LYS A 163 28.27 11.04 -19.35
N THR A 164 27.41 10.77 -18.38
CA THR A 164 27.29 11.54 -17.15
C THR A 164 28.35 11.11 -16.14
N SER A 165 29.55 11.67 -16.24
CA SER A 165 30.43 11.78 -15.08
C SER A 165 29.81 12.75 -14.06
N LYS A 166 30.04 12.54 -12.76
CA LYS A 166 29.45 13.31 -11.64
C LYS A 166 29.67 14.84 -11.68
N ASN A 167 30.33 15.39 -12.70
CA ASN A 167 30.77 16.79 -12.80
C ASN A 167 30.22 17.57 -14.01
N ILE A 168 29.12 17.16 -14.66
CA ILE A 168 28.49 17.96 -15.75
C ILE A 168 27.01 18.15 -15.42
N ILE A 169 26.66 19.32 -14.85
CA ILE A 169 25.41 19.51 -14.11
C ILE A 169 24.25 20.12 -14.91
N GLU A 170 24.42 20.71 -16.10
CA GLU A 170 23.29 21.48 -16.70
C GLU A 170 22.66 20.89 -17.97
N ASP A 171 23.40 20.20 -18.86
CA ASP A 171 22.86 19.82 -20.19
C ASP A 171 22.17 18.45 -20.30
N ASN A 172 22.20 17.60 -19.25
CA ASN A 172 21.70 16.20 -19.29
C ASN A 172 20.62 15.89 -18.23
N MET A 173 19.92 16.88 -17.68
CA MET A 173 18.87 16.63 -16.68
C MET A 173 17.51 16.32 -17.31
N ILE A 174 16.84 15.28 -16.81
CA ILE A 174 15.47 14.96 -17.19
C ILE A 174 14.53 15.87 -16.42
N VAL A 175 13.76 16.68 -17.14
CA VAL A 175 12.66 17.45 -16.55
C VAL A 175 11.60 16.48 -16.04
N LEU A 176 11.40 16.43 -14.72
CA LEU A 176 10.52 15.44 -14.09
C LEU A 176 9.05 15.54 -14.51
N GLN A 177 8.60 16.74 -14.92
CA GLN A 177 7.27 16.93 -15.51
C GLN A 177 7.08 16.14 -16.81
N ASN A 178 8.16 15.71 -17.47
CA ASN A 178 8.12 14.84 -18.63
C ASN A 178 8.07 13.34 -18.27
N LEU A 179 8.25 12.99 -17.00
CA LEU A 179 8.09 11.63 -16.47
C LEU A 179 6.68 11.46 -15.88
N PHE A 180 6.43 10.29 -15.30
CA PHE A 180 5.15 9.93 -14.68
C PHE A 180 5.37 9.03 -13.47
N PHE A 181 4.41 9.06 -12.55
CA PHE A 181 4.32 8.13 -11.43
C PHE A 181 3.54 6.88 -11.85
N THR A 182 3.95 5.68 -11.42
CA THR A 182 3.18 4.45 -11.69
C THR A 182 2.58 3.83 -10.43
N MET A 183 1.28 3.58 -10.44
CA MET A 183 0.55 2.84 -9.41
C MET A 183 0.06 1.52 -10.00
N TYR A 184 0.56 0.40 -9.50
CA TYR A 184 0.14 -0.93 -9.94
C TYR A 184 -0.74 -1.59 -8.89
N ILE A 185 -2.02 -1.78 -9.21
CA ILE A 185 -3.03 -2.41 -8.36
C ILE A 185 -3.24 -3.85 -8.82
N ASN A 186 -2.85 -4.81 -7.99
CA ASN A 186 -2.98 -6.23 -8.24
C ASN A 186 -3.38 -6.94 -6.92
N TYR A 187 -4.57 -7.53 -6.89
CA TYR A 187 -5.08 -8.31 -5.75
C TYR A 187 -4.89 -9.82 -5.91
N SER A 188 -4.09 -10.27 -6.89
CA SER A 188 -3.77 -11.68 -7.04
C SER A 188 -2.93 -12.13 -5.85
N ILE A 189 -3.46 -13.12 -5.12
CA ILE A 189 -2.85 -13.64 -3.88
C ILE A 189 -1.61 -14.47 -4.21
N TYR A 190 -1.58 -15.14 -5.37
CA TYR A 190 -0.45 -15.94 -5.86
C TYR A 190 0.44 -15.17 -6.84
N GLY A 191 0.18 -13.87 -7.04
CA GLY A 191 0.99 -13.02 -7.90
C GLY A 191 1.98 -12.18 -7.09
N LEU A 192 3.10 -11.84 -7.72
CA LEU A 192 4.12 -10.94 -7.14
C LEU A 192 4.75 -11.45 -5.85
N ASP A 193 4.95 -12.78 -5.73
CA ASP A 193 5.75 -13.35 -4.65
C ASP A 193 7.22 -13.01 -4.87
N GLU A 194 7.85 -12.33 -3.90
CA GLU A 194 9.21 -11.84 -3.98
C GLU A 194 10.23 -12.95 -4.25
N ILE A 195 9.96 -14.17 -3.78
CA ILE A 195 10.84 -15.34 -3.94
C ILE A 195 11.04 -15.68 -5.43
N ASP A 196 10.01 -15.49 -6.26
CA ASP A 196 10.07 -15.79 -7.70
C ASP A 196 11.08 -14.90 -8.45
N TYR A 197 11.49 -13.77 -7.86
CA TYR A 197 12.28 -12.72 -8.51
C TYR A 197 13.70 -12.59 -7.94
N ILE A 198 14.07 -13.36 -6.91
CA ILE A 198 15.41 -13.30 -6.27
C ILE A 198 16.53 -13.46 -7.31
N LYS A 199 16.37 -14.42 -8.23
CA LYS A 199 17.38 -14.73 -9.26
C LYS A 199 17.63 -13.59 -10.25
N GLU A 200 16.67 -12.68 -10.41
CA GLU A 200 16.77 -11.52 -11.31
C GLU A 200 17.60 -10.39 -10.69
N SER A 201 17.70 -10.38 -9.36
CA SER A 201 18.31 -9.29 -8.59
C SER A 201 19.84 -9.36 -8.67
N LEU A 202 20.46 -8.20 -8.81
CA LEU A 202 21.91 -8.05 -8.74
C LEU A 202 22.34 -7.89 -7.27
N ILE A 203 22.52 -9.01 -6.60
CA ILE A 203 23.09 -9.10 -5.24
C ILE A 203 24.36 -9.95 -5.33
N ASN A 204 25.41 -9.57 -4.59
CA ASN A 204 26.65 -10.35 -4.53
C ASN A 204 26.34 -11.79 -4.12
N ALA A 205 26.54 -12.74 -5.05
CA ALA A 205 26.15 -14.14 -4.89
C ALA A 205 26.86 -14.86 -3.74
N GLU A 206 27.95 -14.29 -3.21
CA GLU A 206 28.67 -14.79 -2.04
C GLU A 206 27.89 -14.65 -0.72
N PHE A 207 26.88 -13.77 -0.66
CA PHE A 207 26.03 -13.55 0.52
C PHE A 207 24.67 -14.25 0.43
N LEU A 208 24.39 -14.98 -0.66
CA LEU A 208 23.15 -15.74 -0.78
C LEU A 208 23.30 -17.07 -0.04
N ASP A 209 22.63 -17.22 1.11
CA ASP A 209 22.53 -18.53 1.74
C ASP A 209 21.60 -19.43 0.91
N LYS A 210 22.17 -20.45 0.26
CA LYS A 210 21.43 -21.40 -0.58
C LYS A 210 20.54 -22.34 0.23
N ASN A 211 20.75 -22.41 1.54
CA ASN A 211 19.99 -23.29 2.43
C ASN A 211 18.83 -22.55 3.14
N ASP A 212 18.79 -21.21 3.08
CA ASP A 212 17.72 -20.41 3.70
C ASP A 212 17.30 -19.20 2.86
N PHE A 213 16.23 -19.39 2.09
CA PHE A 213 15.61 -18.35 1.26
C PHE A 213 15.00 -17.18 2.07
N PHE A 214 14.90 -17.28 3.40
CA PHE A 214 14.26 -16.26 4.24
C PHE A 214 15.25 -15.30 4.93
N THR A 215 16.54 -15.37 4.61
CA THR A 215 17.55 -14.45 5.15
C THR A 215 17.47 -13.05 4.51
N PRO A 216 17.77 -11.96 5.27
CA PRO A 216 17.76 -10.58 4.75
C PRO A 216 18.73 -10.31 3.58
N GLN A 217 19.66 -11.23 3.32
CA GLN A 217 20.65 -11.13 2.24
C GLN A 217 20.09 -11.66 0.90
N ASN A 218 18.96 -12.37 0.92
CA ASN A 218 18.26 -12.95 -0.24
C ASN A 218 17.11 -12.03 -0.74
N GLU A 219 17.27 -10.70 -0.67
CA GLU A 219 16.20 -9.78 -1.05
C GLU A 219 15.97 -9.71 -2.57
N SER A 220 14.71 -9.62 -2.99
CA SER A 220 14.35 -9.42 -4.39
C SER A 220 14.30 -7.93 -4.75
N TRP A 221 14.54 -7.56 -6.00
CA TRP A 221 14.27 -6.19 -6.49
C TRP A 221 12.84 -5.75 -6.21
N LEU A 222 11.91 -6.70 -6.17
CA LEU A 222 10.51 -6.47 -5.88
C LEU A 222 10.28 -6.06 -4.42
N SER A 223 11.06 -6.59 -3.47
CA SER A 223 10.93 -6.25 -2.04
C SER A 223 11.22 -4.77 -1.79
N GLN A 224 12.18 -4.20 -2.52
CA GLN A 224 12.52 -2.78 -2.42
C GLN A 224 11.43 -1.86 -3.00
N ILE A 225 10.54 -2.39 -3.84
CA ILE A 225 9.37 -1.65 -4.34
C ILE A 225 8.18 -1.80 -3.38
N PHE A 226 8.07 -2.94 -2.68
CA PHE A 226 7.19 -3.11 -1.53
C PHE A 226 7.74 -2.38 -0.30
N HIS A 227 7.79 -1.05 -0.35
CA HIS A 227 8.00 -0.22 0.84
C HIS A 227 6.72 0.52 1.19
N LYS A 228 6.64 0.93 2.47
CA LYS A 228 5.53 1.71 2.98
C LYS A 228 5.45 3.05 2.23
N ASN A 229 4.49 3.17 1.33
CA ASN A 229 4.41 4.27 0.37
C ASN A 229 3.85 5.58 0.95
N ASP A 230 4.14 5.88 2.21
CA ASP A 230 3.54 7.00 2.94
C ASP A 230 4.04 8.37 2.45
N GLY A 231 4.96 8.43 1.47
CA GLY A 231 5.47 9.66 0.86
C GLY A 231 5.56 9.67 -0.67
N TYR A 232 5.22 8.57 -1.36
CA TYR A 232 5.26 8.44 -2.83
C TYR A 232 6.58 8.87 -3.49
N GLN A 233 7.69 8.71 -2.77
CA GLN A 233 9.01 9.19 -3.18
C GLN A 233 9.65 8.28 -4.24
N THR A 234 9.36 6.98 -4.22
CA THR A 234 9.67 6.08 -5.33
C THR A 234 8.60 6.27 -6.40
N PRO A 235 8.93 6.59 -7.66
CA PRO A 235 7.95 6.85 -8.73
C PRO A 235 7.16 5.62 -9.21
N LEU A 236 7.04 4.61 -8.37
CA LEU A 236 6.42 3.32 -8.60
C LEU A 236 5.92 2.78 -7.25
N VAL A 237 4.64 2.38 -7.19
CA VAL A 237 4.05 1.70 -6.04
C VAL A 237 3.25 0.48 -6.47
N LEU A 238 3.30 -0.56 -5.64
CA LEU A 238 2.47 -1.74 -5.71
C LEU A 238 1.38 -1.69 -4.63
N HIS A 239 0.13 -1.98 -5.01
CA HIS A 239 -1.01 -2.01 -4.11
C HIS A 239 -1.82 -3.31 -4.28
N PRO A 240 -2.21 -4.00 -3.19
CA PRO A 240 -1.89 -3.72 -1.78
C PRO A 240 -0.42 -4.02 -1.45
N PHE A 241 0.01 -3.50 -0.30
CA PHE A 241 1.33 -3.81 0.26
C PHE A 241 1.41 -5.31 0.58
N ARG A 242 2.54 -5.92 0.23
CA ARG A 242 2.87 -7.31 0.55
C ARG A 242 4.11 -7.31 1.43
N ASP A 243 4.09 -8.13 2.48
CA ASP A 243 5.24 -8.43 3.31
C ASP A 243 5.64 -9.88 3.04
N ARG A 244 6.77 -10.09 2.35
CA ARG A 244 7.24 -11.42 1.91
C ARG A 244 6.16 -12.15 1.11
N GLY A 245 5.59 -11.45 0.14
CA GLY A 245 4.48 -11.95 -0.70
C GLY A 245 3.11 -12.02 0.00
N GLN A 246 3.00 -11.80 1.31
CA GLN A 246 1.74 -11.94 2.05
C GLN A 246 0.97 -10.63 2.17
N ILE A 247 -0.33 -10.68 1.89
CA ILE A 247 -1.25 -9.56 2.12
C ILE A 247 -1.91 -9.74 3.50
N ASP A 248 -1.65 -8.83 4.45
CA ASP A 248 -2.43 -8.76 5.69
C ASP A 248 -3.82 -8.17 5.40
N VAL A 249 -4.78 -9.07 5.15
CA VAL A 249 -6.17 -8.72 4.83
C VAL A 249 -6.84 -7.90 5.95
N ARG A 250 -6.48 -8.11 7.22
CA ARG A 250 -7.07 -7.36 8.34
C ARG A 250 -6.60 -5.91 8.30
N ASN A 251 -5.30 -5.71 8.11
CA ASN A 251 -4.73 -4.38 7.95
C ASN A 251 -5.23 -3.70 6.66
N GLU A 252 -5.32 -4.42 5.54
CA GLU A 252 -5.83 -3.83 4.30
C GLU A 252 -7.30 -3.41 4.41
N LYS A 253 -8.18 -4.23 5.00
CA LYS A 253 -9.57 -3.84 5.31
C LYS A 253 -9.62 -2.60 6.20
N TYR A 254 -8.80 -2.58 7.24
CA TYR A 254 -8.68 -1.42 8.12
C TYR A 254 -8.29 -0.15 7.36
N LEU A 255 -7.29 -0.22 6.49
CA LEU A 255 -6.84 0.92 5.68
C LEU A 255 -7.91 1.34 4.68
N MET A 256 -8.57 0.39 4.01
CA MET A 256 -9.65 0.65 3.05
C MET A 256 -10.83 1.37 3.69
N ASP A 257 -11.30 0.93 4.87
CA ASP A 257 -12.38 1.58 5.62
C ASP A 257 -12.01 3.05 5.93
N GLN A 258 -10.74 3.29 6.27
CA GLN A 258 -10.24 4.63 6.57
C GLN A 258 -10.13 5.52 5.33
N ARG A 259 -9.74 4.95 4.17
CA ARG A 259 -9.71 5.66 2.88
C ARG A 259 -11.14 6.04 2.46
N TYR A 260 -12.07 5.11 2.59
CA TYR A 260 -13.49 5.33 2.28
C TYR A 260 -14.12 6.39 3.19
N LEU A 261 -13.91 6.30 4.50
CA LEU A 261 -14.38 7.31 5.47
C LEU A 261 -13.90 8.72 5.13
N SER A 262 -12.62 8.86 4.71
CA SER A 262 -12.07 10.16 4.32
C SER A 262 -12.81 10.77 3.14
N LEU A 263 -13.19 9.96 2.15
CA LEU A 263 -13.93 10.45 0.97
C LEU A 263 -15.38 10.77 1.32
N LEU A 264 -15.99 9.93 2.15
CA LEU A 264 -17.37 10.06 2.62
C LEU A 264 -17.60 11.36 3.40
N LEU A 265 -16.71 11.70 4.34
CA LEU A 265 -16.85 12.93 5.14
C LEU A 265 -16.42 14.21 4.41
N GLU A 266 -15.66 14.09 3.32
CA GLU A 266 -15.21 15.26 2.55
C GLU A 266 -16.23 15.68 1.49
N ASN A 267 -16.88 14.70 0.85
CA ASN A 267 -17.75 14.88 -0.30
C ASN A 267 -19.15 14.33 0.00
N GLU A 268 -19.96 15.17 0.65
CA GLU A 268 -21.32 14.82 1.09
C GLU A 268 -22.20 14.35 -0.08
N ASN A 269 -23.00 13.30 0.15
CA ASN A 269 -23.95 12.71 -0.79
C ASN A 269 -23.35 11.97 -2.00
N ILE A 270 -22.04 12.08 -2.25
CA ILE A 270 -21.40 11.41 -3.40
C ILE A 270 -21.04 9.96 -3.07
N TYR A 271 -20.52 9.74 -1.87
CA TYR A 271 -19.98 8.44 -1.45
C TYR A 271 -20.91 7.65 -0.54
N ASP A 272 -22.07 8.20 -0.17
CA ASP A 272 -22.97 7.54 0.77
C ASP A 272 -23.66 6.33 0.13
N LYS A 273 -23.73 6.27 -1.20
CA LYS A 273 -24.41 5.18 -1.94
C LYS A 273 -23.43 4.07 -2.37
N ILE A 274 -23.63 2.88 -1.83
CA ILE A 274 -22.81 1.67 -2.06
C ILE A 274 -23.33 0.84 -3.24
N THR A 275 -24.64 0.61 -3.24
CA THR A 275 -25.41 -0.04 -4.32
C THR A 275 -26.71 0.74 -4.53
N GLU A 276 -27.59 0.28 -5.43
CA GLU A 276 -28.90 0.92 -5.59
C GLU A 276 -29.72 0.92 -4.29
N ASP A 277 -29.53 -0.12 -3.48
CA ASP A 277 -30.32 -0.40 -2.28
C ASP A 277 -29.61 -0.12 -0.96
N LEU A 278 -28.27 0.06 -0.96
CA LEU A 278 -27.48 0.26 0.26
C LEU A 278 -26.88 1.65 0.30
N ILE A 279 -27.15 2.36 1.39
CA ILE A 279 -26.58 3.66 1.70
C ILE A 279 -25.96 3.67 3.10
N VAL A 280 -24.88 4.44 3.27
CA VAL A 280 -24.26 4.70 4.56
C VAL A 280 -25.19 5.58 5.38
N ASP A 281 -25.46 5.17 6.62
CA ASP A 281 -26.42 5.83 7.49
C ASP A 281 -25.77 6.31 8.78
N LYS A 282 -25.01 5.43 9.44
CA LYS A 282 -24.46 5.69 10.77
C LYS A 282 -22.99 5.36 10.86
N LEU A 283 -22.32 6.01 11.79
CA LEU A 283 -20.96 5.74 12.20
C LEU A 283 -20.93 5.39 13.69
N SER A 284 -19.90 4.65 14.12
CA SER A 284 -19.57 4.49 15.53
C SER A 284 -18.10 4.83 15.74
N LEU A 285 -17.78 5.50 16.84
CA LEU A 285 -16.42 5.83 17.25
C LEU A 285 -16.02 4.96 18.44
N LEU A 286 -14.90 4.25 18.29
CA LEU A 286 -14.32 3.39 19.31
C LEU A 286 -12.98 3.97 19.75
N LEU A 287 -12.84 4.34 21.02
CA LEU A 287 -11.59 4.89 21.55
C LEU A 287 -10.49 3.81 21.54
N LYS A 288 -9.34 4.14 20.97
CA LYS A 288 -8.16 3.27 20.95
C LYS A 288 -7.42 3.26 22.28
N PRO A 289 -6.56 2.25 22.51
CA PRO A 289 -5.51 2.35 23.51
C PRO A 289 -4.68 3.62 23.34
N ASP A 290 -4.17 4.16 24.45
CA ASP A 290 -3.38 5.38 24.43
C ASP A 290 -2.15 5.18 23.53
N SER A 291 -1.92 6.12 22.60
CA SER A 291 -0.88 5.94 21.60
C SER A 291 0.53 5.95 22.20
N LEU A 292 0.74 6.71 23.28
CA LEU A 292 2.01 6.83 23.96
C LEU A 292 2.27 5.58 24.81
N GLU A 293 1.33 5.21 25.69
CA GLU A 293 1.47 3.99 26.50
C GLU A 293 1.64 2.75 25.61
N ASN A 294 0.83 2.61 24.56
CA ASN A 294 0.92 1.46 23.65
C ASN A 294 2.26 1.44 22.90
N TYR A 295 2.73 2.59 22.41
CA TYR A 295 4.00 2.65 21.69
C TYR A 295 5.20 2.32 22.60
N VAL A 296 5.24 2.87 23.81
CA VAL A 296 6.29 2.59 24.78
C VAL A 296 6.29 1.11 25.15
N ARG A 297 5.10 0.50 25.33
CA ARG A 297 4.97 -0.95 25.58
C ARG A 297 5.49 -1.79 24.43
N ASP A 298 5.06 -1.51 23.21
CA ASP A 298 5.47 -2.27 22.01
C ASP A 298 6.96 -2.10 21.71
N PHE A 299 7.53 -0.92 22.03
CA PHE A 299 8.96 -0.66 21.92
C PHE A 299 9.73 -1.46 22.97
N TYR A 300 9.33 -1.39 24.24
CA TYR A 300 10.00 -2.11 25.32
C TYR A 300 9.91 -3.63 25.13
N PHE A 301 8.79 -4.16 24.64
CA PHE A 301 8.67 -5.58 24.32
C PHE A 301 9.65 -6.04 23.23
N ARG A 302 9.90 -5.19 22.22
CA ARG A 302 10.82 -5.50 21.11
C ARG A 302 12.29 -5.30 21.45
N TYR A 303 12.59 -4.25 22.18
CA TYR A 303 13.94 -3.72 22.34
C TYR A 303 14.42 -3.72 23.79
N GLY A 304 13.51 -3.67 24.76
CA GLY A 304 13.84 -3.55 26.18
C GLY A 304 14.47 -4.79 26.81
N GLN A 305 14.42 -5.94 26.12
CA GLN A 305 15.05 -7.19 26.56
C GLN A 305 16.38 -7.49 25.85
N ILE A 306 16.80 -6.64 24.91
CA ILE A 306 18.09 -6.78 24.22
C ILE A 306 19.14 -6.05 25.07
N ASP A 307 20.10 -6.80 25.60
CA ASP A 307 21.34 -6.27 26.16
C ASP A 307 22.40 -6.25 25.04
N GLU A 308 22.75 -5.06 24.54
CA GLU A 308 23.75 -4.83 23.50
C GLU A 308 25.10 -4.51 24.16
N LEU A 309 25.69 -5.49 24.87
CA LEU A 309 27.07 -5.33 25.37
C LEU A 309 28.11 -5.36 24.24
N GLU A 310 27.88 -6.09 23.15
CA GLU A 310 28.89 -6.41 22.11
C GLU A 310 29.25 -5.27 21.13
N GLY A 311 29.16 -3.99 21.51
CA GLY A 311 29.73 -2.92 20.69
C GLY A 311 29.67 -1.53 21.29
N TYR A 312 28.50 -1.08 21.70
CA TYR A 312 28.32 0.26 22.27
C TYR A 312 28.59 0.32 23.78
N GLY A 313 28.20 -0.72 24.53
CA GLY A 313 28.39 -0.80 25.99
C GLY A 313 29.87 -0.84 26.39
N GLU A 314 30.64 -1.76 25.81
CA GLU A 314 32.09 -1.89 26.09
C GLU A 314 32.89 -0.64 25.71
N TYR A 315 32.62 -0.06 24.55
CA TYR A 315 33.30 1.15 24.10
C TYR A 315 32.96 2.35 25.00
N SER A 316 31.70 2.48 25.43
CA SER A 316 31.26 3.57 26.34
C SER A 316 31.89 3.43 27.73
N LEU A 317 31.98 2.20 28.25
CA LEU A 317 32.65 1.89 29.53
C LEU A 317 34.15 2.24 29.46
N TYR A 318 34.83 1.88 28.36
CA TYR A 318 36.25 2.20 28.14
C TYR A 318 36.55 3.71 28.11
N HIS A 319 35.69 4.52 27.50
CA HIS A 319 35.86 5.98 27.48
C HIS A 319 35.53 6.64 28.81
N LEU A 320 34.49 6.18 29.51
CA LEU A 320 34.17 6.65 30.87
C LEU A 320 35.36 6.44 31.81
N GLN A 321 36.14 5.36 31.65
CA GLN A 321 37.37 5.13 32.42
C GLN A 321 38.46 6.18 32.15
N LYS A 322 38.57 6.74 30.94
CA LYS A 322 39.61 7.72 30.56
C LYS A 322 39.34 9.17 30.97
N MET A 323 38.16 9.51 31.45
CA MET A 323 37.86 10.87 31.92
C MET A 323 38.55 11.17 33.27
N ASN A 324 39.40 12.20 33.35
CA ASN A 324 40.21 12.46 34.55
C ASN A 324 39.63 13.52 35.52
N ASP A 325 38.49 14.15 35.20
CA ASP A 325 37.97 15.31 35.96
C ASP A 325 36.65 14.98 36.69
N ASN A 326 36.74 14.80 38.02
CA ASN A 326 35.60 14.52 38.89
C ASN A 326 34.60 15.69 38.98
N SER A 327 35.02 16.94 38.75
CA SER A 327 34.14 18.12 38.82
C SER A 327 33.18 18.21 37.62
N SER A 328 33.63 17.73 36.45
CA SER A 328 32.80 17.61 35.25
C SER A 328 31.76 16.48 35.37
N LEU A 329 32.08 15.41 36.09
CA LEU A 329 31.18 14.27 36.31
C LEU A 329 30.08 14.56 37.34
N SER A 330 30.38 15.32 38.41
CA SER A 330 29.36 15.74 39.38
C SER A 330 28.30 16.64 38.74
N LEU A 331 28.72 17.61 37.92
CA LEU A 331 27.81 18.46 37.15
C LEU A 331 26.88 17.63 36.24
N LEU A 332 27.41 16.57 35.62
CA LEU A 332 26.63 15.68 34.78
C LEU A 332 25.55 14.92 35.57
N ILE A 333 25.87 14.42 36.77
CA ILE A 333 24.89 13.79 37.67
C ILE A 333 23.81 14.80 38.05
N HIS A 334 24.19 16.05 38.36
CA HIS A 334 23.22 17.09 38.66
C HIS A 334 22.25 17.33 37.50
N GLN A 335 22.78 17.54 36.29
CA GLN A 335 21.99 17.76 35.08
C GLN A 335 21.09 16.57 34.75
N TYR A 336 21.59 15.35 34.94
CA TYR A 336 20.82 14.14 34.66
C TYR A 336 19.64 13.99 35.62
N ALA A 337 19.87 14.15 36.92
CA ALA A 337 18.78 14.09 37.90
C ALA A 337 17.74 15.20 37.68
N ASP A 338 18.19 16.42 37.37
CA ASP A 338 17.28 17.54 37.08
C ASP A 338 16.46 17.26 35.81
N PHE A 339 17.10 16.74 34.75
CA PHE A 339 16.40 16.32 33.53
C PHE A 339 15.31 15.26 33.80
N LEU A 340 15.60 14.23 34.60
CA LEU A 340 14.61 13.22 34.97
C LEU A 340 13.44 13.83 35.76
N SER A 341 13.76 14.72 36.72
CA SER A 341 12.78 15.40 37.56
C SER A 341 11.86 16.33 36.74
N ASP A 342 12.44 17.13 35.84
CA ASP A 342 11.69 18.06 34.98
C ASP A 342 10.73 17.34 34.02
N ASN A 343 11.02 16.07 33.69
CA ASN A 343 10.24 15.24 32.78
C ASN A 343 9.48 14.10 33.48
N ARG A 344 9.18 14.26 34.78
CA ARG A 344 8.56 13.23 35.64
C ARG A 344 7.28 12.61 35.09
N ASN A 345 6.42 13.39 34.42
CA ASN A 345 5.16 12.87 33.88
C ASN A 345 5.38 11.78 32.82
N LEU A 346 6.32 12.01 31.90
CA LEU A 346 6.65 11.03 30.88
C LEU A 346 7.40 9.84 31.48
N LEU A 347 8.26 10.11 32.47
CA LEU A 347 9.03 9.08 33.19
C LEU A 347 8.11 8.06 33.87
N LEU A 348 7.04 8.53 34.52
CA LEU A 348 6.04 7.66 35.17
C LEU A 348 5.35 6.72 34.17
N ILE A 349 5.09 7.17 32.94
CA ILE A 349 4.49 6.35 31.87
C ILE A 349 5.44 5.21 31.46
N PHE A 350 6.73 5.52 31.28
CA PHE A 350 7.76 4.52 30.99
C PHE A 350 7.87 3.50 32.13
N GLN A 351 7.96 3.98 33.38
CA GLN A 351 8.10 3.11 34.55
C GLN A 351 6.91 2.18 34.76
N LYS A 352 5.67 2.68 34.59
CA LYS A 352 4.45 1.86 34.66
C LYS A 352 4.52 0.72 33.66
N THR A 353 5.01 1.00 32.45
CA THR A 353 5.13 0.01 31.37
C THR A 353 6.23 -1.02 31.66
N ILE A 354 7.37 -0.59 32.19
CA ILE A 354 8.53 -1.44 32.49
C ILE A 354 8.27 -2.33 33.72
N LYS A 355 7.66 -1.78 34.78
CA LYS A 355 7.32 -2.53 36.01
C LYS A 355 6.44 -3.75 35.72
N ASN A 356 5.52 -3.64 34.76
CA ASN A 356 4.61 -4.73 34.38
C ASN A 356 5.31 -5.86 33.60
N ASN A 357 6.55 -5.65 33.10
CA ASN A 357 7.24 -6.55 32.17
C ASN A 357 8.64 -6.98 32.67
N ARG A 358 8.90 -6.96 33.99
CA ARG A 358 10.25 -7.17 34.55
C ARG A 358 10.83 -8.56 34.28
N VAL A 359 12.06 -8.57 33.76
CA VAL A 359 13.08 -9.61 33.95
C VAL A 359 14.13 -9.02 34.91
N ASN A 360 14.59 -9.80 35.91
CA ASN A 360 15.35 -9.30 37.07
C ASN A 360 16.85 -9.01 36.81
N THR A 361 17.26 -8.65 35.58
CA THR A 361 18.68 -8.44 35.22
C THR A 361 19.09 -6.96 35.22
N LEU A 362 20.36 -6.67 35.52
CA LEU A 362 20.98 -5.34 35.35
C LEU A 362 21.13 -5.06 33.85
N THR A 363 20.39 -4.07 33.33
CA THR A 363 20.48 -3.64 31.93
C THR A 363 21.78 -2.89 31.65
N ASP A 364 22.12 -2.69 30.38
CA ASP A 364 23.34 -1.95 29.99
C ASP A 364 23.35 -0.50 30.48
N LEU A 365 22.19 0.17 30.52
CA LEU A 365 22.11 1.52 31.09
C LEU A 365 22.37 1.49 32.60
N ASN A 366 21.86 0.48 33.31
CA ASN A 366 22.13 0.33 34.74
C ASN A 366 23.64 0.10 34.98
N LYS A 367 24.30 -0.72 34.16
CA LYS A 367 25.76 -0.93 34.19
C LYS A 367 26.51 0.40 33.98
N ILE A 368 26.15 1.16 32.95
CA ILE A 368 26.72 2.48 32.65
C ILE A 368 26.54 3.46 33.81
N ASN A 369 25.31 3.57 34.34
CA ASN A 369 25.00 4.46 35.46
C ASN A 369 25.84 4.08 36.68
N LEU A 370 25.93 2.79 37.01
CA LEU A 370 26.73 2.29 38.13
C LEU A 370 28.22 2.61 37.96
N THR A 371 28.79 2.45 36.76
CA THR A 371 30.19 2.82 36.50
C THR A 371 30.42 4.31 36.65
N LEU A 372 29.51 5.14 36.13
CA LEU A 372 29.60 6.60 36.24
C LEU A 372 29.54 7.05 37.70
N ILE A 373 28.61 6.47 38.47
CA ILE A 373 28.41 6.74 39.89
C ILE A 373 29.62 6.27 40.70
N ALA A 374 30.08 5.03 40.49
CA ALA A 374 31.24 4.49 41.18
C ALA A 374 32.48 5.37 40.97
N LYS A 375 32.66 5.90 39.75
CA LYS A 375 33.75 6.82 39.44
C LYS A 375 33.65 8.16 40.20
N VAL A 376 32.46 8.77 40.28
CA VAL A 376 32.24 9.99 41.07
C VAL A 376 32.49 9.76 42.55
N LEU A 377 32.14 8.58 43.07
CA LEU A 377 32.34 8.19 44.46
C LEU A 377 33.77 7.68 44.73
N ASN A 378 34.68 7.72 43.75
CA ASN A 378 36.03 7.15 43.81
C ASN A 378 36.08 5.66 44.22
N ILE A 379 35.03 4.91 43.92
CA ILE A 379 34.99 3.45 44.09
C ILE A 379 35.75 2.82 42.93
N LYS A 380 36.72 1.95 43.25
CA LYS A 380 37.47 1.23 42.20
C LYS A 380 36.54 0.30 41.44
N VAL A 381 36.50 0.47 40.11
CA VAL A 381 35.81 -0.43 39.19
C VAL A 381 36.88 -1.17 38.39
N ASP A 382 37.10 -2.45 38.70
CA ASP A 382 38.02 -3.32 37.95
C ASP A 382 37.20 -4.13 36.95
N LEU A 383 37.25 -3.75 35.66
CA LEU A 383 36.50 -4.43 34.58
C LEU A 383 37.36 -5.47 33.83
N GLU A 384 38.67 -5.54 34.11
CA GLU A 384 39.59 -6.50 33.47
C GLU A 384 39.57 -7.88 34.18
N ASN A 385 39.13 -7.90 35.43
CA ASN A 385 38.77 -9.11 36.16
C ASN A 385 37.24 -9.20 36.19
N ASP A 386 36.66 -10.40 36.13
CA ASP A 386 35.20 -10.70 36.20
C ASP A 386 34.54 -10.21 37.52
N VAL A 387 34.62 -8.93 37.86
CA VAL A 387 33.83 -8.32 38.92
C VAL A 387 32.41 -8.22 38.38
N SER A 388 31.47 -8.95 38.99
CA SER A 388 30.07 -8.87 38.58
C SER A 388 29.56 -7.45 38.84
N PHE A 389 28.81 -6.85 37.90
CA PHE A 389 28.19 -5.53 38.11
C PHE A 389 27.30 -5.47 39.36
N GLU A 390 26.88 -6.63 39.87
CA GLU A 390 26.18 -6.82 41.14
C GLU A 390 27.08 -6.45 42.34
N GLU A 391 28.38 -6.76 42.29
CA GLU A 391 29.36 -6.36 43.30
C GLU A 391 29.60 -4.84 43.28
N ILE A 392 29.65 -4.24 42.09
CA ILE A 392 29.71 -2.77 41.95
C ILE A 392 28.45 -2.13 42.55
N GLU A 393 27.27 -2.66 42.25
CA GLU A 393 26.00 -2.18 42.81
C GLU A 393 25.97 -2.29 44.35
N LEU A 394 26.46 -3.40 44.91
CA LEU A 394 26.59 -3.59 46.36
C LEU A 394 27.58 -2.60 46.99
N ASN A 395 28.73 -2.38 46.37
CA ASN A 395 29.74 -1.43 46.85
C ASN A 395 29.22 0.00 46.81
N VAL A 396 28.52 0.39 45.73
CA VAL A 396 27.85 1.69 45.63
C VAL A 396 26.81 1.83 46.74
N LYS A 397 25.91 0.85 46.94
CA LYS A 397 24.91 0.90 48.02
C LYS A 397 25.54 1.01 49.41
N SER A 398 26.54 0.19 49.70
CA SER A 398 27.26 0.21 50.98
C SER A 398 27.94 1.56 51.23
N PHE A 399 28.53 2.16 50.19
CA PHE A 399 29.12 3.49 50.28
C PHE A 399 28.07 4.56 50.61
N LEU A 400 26.91 4.54 49.92
CA LEU A 400 25.81 5.47 50.16
C LEU A 400 25.24 5.34 51.59
N GLU A 401 25.21 4.13 52.16
CA GLU A 401 24.75 3.87 53.53
C GLU A 401 25.73 4.33 54.63
N HIS A 402 27.02 4.54 54.33
CA HIS A 402 28.08 4.74 55.34
C HIS A 402 28.83 6.08 55.27
N ILE A 403 28.45 7.01 54.39
CA ILE A 403 29.07 8.35 54.32
C ILE A 403 28.67 9.24 55.50
N ASN A 404 29.67 9.81 56.18
CA ASN A 404 29.51 10.87 57.20
C ASN A 404 29.67 12.26 56.54
N TRP A 405 28.62 13.07 56.65
CA TRP A 405 28.24 14.21 55.78
C TRP A 405 29.12 15.49 55.77
N PHE A 406 29.36 16.03 54.57
CA PHE A 406 29.37 17.48 54.27
C PHE A 406 28.10 17.85 53.47
N PRO A 407 27.55 19.09 53.59
CA PRO A 407 26.27 19.46 52.95
C PRO A 407 26.24 19.28 51.42
N ASP A 408 27.36 19.51 50.74
CA ASP A 408 27.44 19.38 49.27
C ASP A 408 27.44 17.91 48.81
N ASP A 409 27.97 16.99 49.62
CA ASP A 409 28.00 15.54 49.33
C ASP A 409 26.60 14.92 49.44
N VAL A 410 25.71 15.48 50.25
CA VAL A 410 24.32 15.00 50.43
C VAL A 410 23.49 15.22 49.16
N LEU A 411 23.61 16.41 48.58
CA LEU A 411 22.84 16.83 47.41
C LEU A 411 23.16 15.97 46.18
N ILE A 412 24.41 15.50 46.05
CA ILE A 412 24.79 14.60 44.96
C ILE A 412 24.36 13.15 45.22
N ILE A 413 24.40 12.69 46.48
CA ILE A 413 23.93 11.35 46.88
C ILE A 413 22.44 11.17 46.61
N ASP A 414 21.59 12.12 47.03
CA ASP A 414 20.14 12.06 46.79
C ASP A 414 19.82 11.96 45.29
N LYS A 415 20.59 12.70 44.46
CA LYS A 415 20.46 12.66 42.99
C LYS A 415 20.92 11.33 42.40
N ILE A 416 21.97 10.73 42.95
CA ILE A 416 22.46 9.39 42.56
C ILE A 416 21.38 8.33 42.84
N GLU A 417 20.82 8.32 44.05
CA GLU A 417 19.75 7.39 44.42
C GLU A 417 18.50 7.59 43.56
N TYR A 418 18.15 8.85 43.27
CA TYR A 418 17.07 9.19 42.37
C TYR A 418 17.32 8.62 40.97
N ILE A 419 18.49 8.85 40.36
CA ILE A 419 18.81 8.30 39.04
C ILE A 419 18.71 6.77 39.03
N LEU A 420 19.32 6.08 40.00
CA LEU A 420 19.34 4.61 40.04
C LEU A 420 17.95 4.01 40.22
N SER A 421 17.10 4.64 41.03
CA SER A 421 15.73 4.16 41.28
C SER A 421 14.82 4.40 40.08
N GLU A 422 14.90 5.58 39.47
CA GLU A 422 13.99 6.00 38.41
C GLU A 422 14.32 5.38 37.04
N THR A 423 15.59 5.05 36.80
CA THR A 423 16.07 4.47 35.53
C THR A 423 16.12 2.95 35.56
N ARG A 424 15.68 2.31 36.65
CA ARG A 424 15.74 0.87 36.83
C ARG A 424 14.94 0.13 35.75
N GLY A 425 15.63 -0.74 35.00
CA GLY A 425 15.05 -1.51 33.90
C GLY A 425 15.00 -0.78 32.56
N PHE A 426 15.54 0.43 32.47
CA PHE A 426 15.78 1.05 31.17
C PHE A 426 17.05 0.43 30.57
N ASN A 427 17.02 0.05 29.30
CA ASN A 427 18.26 -0.13 28.53
C ASN A 427 18.57 1.13 27.72
N PHE A 428 19.71 1.15 27.03
CA PHE A 428 20.16 2.32 26.26
C PHE A 428 19.15 2.75 25.19
N GLN A 429 18.54 1.79 24.48
CA GLN A 429 17.54 2.06 23.45
C GLN A 429 16.26 2.69 24.03
N THR A 430 15.81 2.18 25.19
CA THR A 430 14.65 2.72 25.91
C THR A 430 14.91 4.14 26.41
N TYR A 431 16.11 4.41 26.92
CA TYR A 431 16.49 5.76 27.35
C TYR A 431 16.56 6.73 26.18
N ASN A 432 17.14 6.34 25.04
CA ASN A 432 17.17 7.18 23.83
C ASN A 432 15.76 7.57 23.35
N LEU A 433 14.82 6.62 23.40
CA LEU A 433 13.42 6.91 23.10
C LEU A 433 12.84 7.92 24.11
N PHE A 434 13.04 7.68 25.41
CA PHE A 434 12.57 8.57 26.47
C PHE A 434 13.06 10.01 26.27
N GLN A 435 14.35 10.18 25.99
CA GLN A 435 14.95 11.49 25.76
C GLN A 435 14.37 12.22 24.56
N THR A 436 14.25 11.52 23.43
CA THR A 436 13.68 12.11 22.22
C THR A 436 12.23 12.54 22.45
N LEU A 437 11.44 11.71 23.15
CA LEU A 437 10.08 12.04 23.50
C LEU A 437 9.99 13.19 24.52
N CYS A 438 10.95 13.36 25.44
CA CYS A 438 11.00 14.53 26.34
C CYS A 438 11.14 15.85 25.56
N ILE A 439 12.03 15.90 24.57
CA ILE A 439 12.20 17.09 23.71
C ILE A 439 10.86 17.45 23.06
N TYR A 440 10.15 16.44 22.54
CA TYR A 440 8.93 16.64 21.77
C TYR A 440 7.78 17.01 22.70
N TYR A 441 7.72 16.37 23.87
CA TYR A 441 6.77 16.68 24.93
C TYR A 441 6.91 18.15 25.32
N ASN A 442 8.13 18.61 25.61
CA ASN A 442 8.39 20.00 26.02
C ASN A 442 8.10 21.01 24.90
N PHE A 443 8.43 20.68 23.66
CA PHE A 443 8.05 21.50 22.50
C PHE A 443 6.54 21.68 22.41
N TRP A 444 5.77 20.58 22.38
CA TRP A 444 4.32 20.64 22.27
C TRP A 444 3.68 21.26 23.51
N LYS A 445 4.22 20.99 24.70
CA LYS A 445 3.80 21.61 25.96
C LYS A 445 3.86 23.14 25.85
N ARG A 446 5.00 23.67 25.39
CA ARG A 446 5.19 25.11 25.17
C ARG A 446 4.30 25.64 24.05
N TYR A 447 4.22 24.92 22.93
CA TYR A 447 3.43 25.33 21.75
C TYR A 447 1.95 25.51 22.09
N PHE A 448 1.38 24.61 22.89
CA PHE A 448 -0.02 24.67 23.31
C PHE A 448 -0.26 25.40 24.62
N SER A 449 0.80 25.84 25.32
CA SER A 449 0.71 26.25 26.74
C SER A 449 -0.03 25.21 27.60
N PHE A 450 0.28 23.93 27.36
CA PHE A 450 -0.37 22.81 28.03
C PHE A 450 0.24 22.62 29.44
N GLU A 451 -0.59 22.65 30.47
CA GLU A 451 -0.20 22.19 31.80
C GLU A 451 -0.76 20.78 32.07
N PRO A 452 0.07 19.83 32.53
CA PRO A 452 -0.39 18.52 32.95
C PRO A 452 -1.37 18.68 34.13
N LEU A 453 -2.54 18.09 34.02
CA LEU A 453 -3.60 18.27 35.00
C LEU A 453 -3.43 17.28 36.17
N GLU A 454 -3.40 17.79 37.41
CA GLU A 454 -3.33 16.95 38.62
C GLU A 454 -4.64 16.17 38.89
N LYS A 455 -5.76 16.58 38.29
CA LYS A 455 -7.07 15.91 38.35
C LYS A 455 -7.72 15.88 36.98
N ILE A 456 -8.04 14.69 36.49
CA ILE A 456 -8.59 14.44 35.15
C ILE A 456 -10.13 14.48 35.21
N SER A 457 -10.76 15.46 34.56
CA SER A 457 -12.17 15.43 34.16
C SER A 457 -12.33 14.71 32.81
N ASN A 458 -13.54 14.33 32.40
CA ASN A 458 -13.75 13.63 31.12
C ASN A 458 -13.33 14.47 29.90
N SER A 459 -13.44 15.80 29.94
CA SER A 459 -12.93 16.69 28.88
C SER A 459 -11.40 16.68 28.78
N ASP A 460 -10.71 16.30 29.86
CA ASP A 460 -9.25 16.23 29.89
C ASP A 460 -8.72 14.97 29.22
N ILE A 461 -9.53 13.91 29.15
CA ILE A 461 -9.14 12.65 28.51
C ILE A 461 -8.96 12.86 27.00
N LEU A 462 -9.90 13.51 26.29
CA LEU A 462 -9.74 13.77 24.85
C LEU A 462 -8.49 14.62 24.60
N LYS A 463 -8.32 15.67 25.40
CA LYS A 463 -7.16 16.57 25.34
C LYS A 463 -5.84 15.81 25.54
N GLU A 464 -5.74 14.98 26.57
CA GLU A 464 -4.56 14.16 26.85
C GLU A 464 -4.29 13.15 25.73
N ARG A 465 -5.32 12.46 25.23
CA ARG A 465 -5.19 11.50 24.12
C ARG A 465 -4.72 12.15 22.83
N LEU A 466 -5.24 13.34 22.50
CA LEU A 466 -4.78 14.09 21.34
C LEU A 466 -3.33 14.55 21.51
N PHE A 467 -2.94 14.99 22.71
CA PHE A 467 -1.58 15.43 23.02
C PHE A 467 -0.58 14.27 22.89
N ASN A 468 -0.89 13.12 23.51
CA ASN A 468 -0.10 11.90 23.41
C ASN A 468 0.00 11.40 21.96
N TYR A 469 -1.07 11.56 21.18
CA TYR A 469 -1.05 11.26 19.75
C TYR A 469 -0.12 12.20 18.98
N CYS A 470 -0.16 13.52 19.24
CA CYS A 470 0.74 14.49 18.61
C CYS A 470 2.20 14.15 18.88
N LEU A 471 2.52 13.83 20.13
CA LEU A 471 3.86 13.41 20.57
C LEU A 471 4.36 12.21 19.76
N ILE A 472 3.62 11.10 19.77
CA ILE A 472 4.01 9.86 19.09
C ILE A 472 4.00 10.01 17.58
N LYS A 473 3.02 10.73 17.03
CA LYS A 473 2.96 10.92 15.58
C LYS A 473 4.12 11.79 15.10
N SER A 474 4.54 12.81 15.87
CA SER A 474 5.74 13.60 15.58
C SER A 474 6.99 12.72 15.55
N PHE A 475 7.17 11.87 16.58
CA PHE A 475 8.30 10.93 16.64
C PHE A 475 8.30 9.96 15.46
N LYS A 476 7.15 9.34 15.14
CA LYS A 476 7.03 8.42 14.00
C LYS A 476 7.28 9.09 12.65
N THR A 477 7.11 10.41 12.54
CA THR A 477 7.36 11.14 11.30
C THR A 477 8.86 11.33 11.01
N LEU A 478 9.74 11.21 12.01
CA LEU A 478 11.21 11.17 11.77
C LEU A 478 11.63 10.04 10.82
N ASN A 479 10.88 8.94 10.79
CA ASN A 479 11.22 7.78 9.95
C ASN A 479 10.95 8.03 8.45
N TYR A 480 10.28 9.13 8.10
CA TYR A 480 10.05 9.47 6.70
C TYR A 480 11.34 10.03 6.11
N PRO A 481 11.76 9.62 4.90
CA PRO A 481 13.00 10.09 4.31
C PRO A 481 13.08 11.62 4.23
N LYS A 482 11.94 12.30 3.95
CA LYS A 482 11.81 13.78 4.00
C LYS A 482 12.38 14.41 5.28
N TYR A 483 12.26 13.71 6.40
CA TYR A 483 12.57 14.19 7.74
C TYR A 483 13.69 13.42 8.42
N LYS A 484 14.28 12.45 7.73
CA LYS A 484 15.31 11.60 8.27
C LYS A 484 16.55 12.46 8.48
N GLN A 485 16.88 12.73 9.74
CA GLN A 485 18.12 13.42 10.07
C GLN A 485 19.30 12.43 10.01
N PRO A 486 20.47 12.83 9.51
CA PRO A 486 21.67 12.02 9.64
C PRO A 486 22.03 11.93 11.14
N LEU A 487 21.72 10.78 11.74
CA LEU A 487 22.23 10.42 13.05
C LEU A 487 23.68 9.98 12.86
N SER A 488 24.64 10.76 13.36
CA SER A 488 26.04 10.35 13.39
C SER A 488 26.24 9.36 14.53
N ASP A 489 26.53 8.11 14.21
CA ASP A 489 26.75 7.02 15.18
C ASP A 489 28.14 7.09 15.87
N SER A 490 28.57 8.27 16.35
CA SER A 490 29.88 8.45 16.99
C SER A 490 29.82 8.63 18.51
N ILE A 491 30.98 8.38 19.15
CA ILE A 491 31.43 8.79 20.50
C ILE A 491 30.65 9.94 21.15
N ASP A 492 30.80 11.07 20.47
CA ASP A 492 30.32 12.38 20.89
C ASP A 492 28.80 12.38 21.16
N ASN A 493 28.07 11.46 20.52
CA ASN A 493 26.64 11.28 20.64
C ASN A 493 26.22 10.62 21.98
N PHE A 494 27.07 9.83 22.66
CA PHE A 494 26.76 9.19 23.94
C PHE A 494 26.73 10.18 25.11
N MET A 495 27.74 11.05 25.20
CA MET A 495 27.78 12.13 26.18
C MET A 495 26.79 13.27 25.84
N GLU A 496 26.53 13.49 24.55
CA GLU A 496 25.44 14.36 24.07
C GLU A 496 24.06 13.86 24.48
N LYS A 497 23.88 12.54 24.60
CA LYS A 497 22.64 11.93 25.07
C LYS A 497 22.43 12.23 26.55
N PHE A 498 23.33 11.87 27.48
CA PHE A 498 23.07 12.07 28.92
C PHE A 498 22.75 13.51 29.36
N ALA A 499 23.43 14.51 28.79
CA ALA A 499 23.21 15.92 29.12
C ALA A 499 22.27 16.67 28.15
N LEU A 500 21.78 16.00 27.09
CA LEU A 500 21.05 16.61 25.96
C LEU A 500 21.65 17.96 25.54
N LYS A 501 22.76 17.93 24.79
CA LYS A 501 23.37 19.19 24.32
C LYS A 501 22.36 20.05 23.56
N GLU A 502 22.47 21.36 23.74
CA GLU A 502 21.61 22.36 23.12
C GLU A 502 21.53 22.21 21.59
N THR A 503 22.63 21.78 20.96
CA THR A 503 22.69 21.48 19.51
C THR A 503 21.72 20.39 19.09
N THR A 504 21.62 19.29 19.83
CA THR A 504 20.71 18.16 19.55
C THR A 504 19.26 18.55 19.78
N ILE A 505 19.00 19.29 20.87
CA ILE A 505 17.67 19.86 21.13
C ILE A 505 17.24 20.76 19.97
N ASN A 506 18.11 21.67 19.53
CA ASN A 506 17.82 22.63 18.45
C ASN A 506 17.54 21.93 17.12
N LYS A 507 18.24 20.83 16.78
CA LYS A 507 17.95 20.02 15.59
C LYS A 507 16.54 19.43 15.62
N HIS A 508 16.12 18.90 16.76
CA HIS A 508 14.77 18.35 16.92
C HIS A 508 13.69 19.44 16.95
N ILE A 509 13.94 20.59 17.59
CA ILE A 509 13.02 21.73 17.57
C ILE A 509 12.85 22.26 16.15
N LYS A 510 13.93 22.42 15.38
CA LYS A 510 13.86 22.83 13.97
C LYS A 510 12.98 21.87 13.16
N PHE A 511 13.17 20.56 13.33
CA PHE A 511 12.31 19.55 12.71
C PHE A 511 10.83 19.71 13.08
N LEU A 512 10.51 19.93 14.35
CA LEU A 512 9.12 20.08 14.79
C LEU A 512 8.45 21.34 14.22
N VAL A 513 9.21 22.43 14.04
CA VAL A 513 8.73 23.65 13.35
C VAL A 513 8.46 23.37 11.88
N GLU A 514 9.37 22.69 11.17
CA GLU A 514 9.17 22.29 9.78
C GLU A 514 7.96 21.35 9.61
N LEU A 515 7.80 20.43 10.56
CA LEU A 515 6.70 19.46 10.60
C LEU A 515 5.33 20.14 10.78
N GLU A 516 5.27 21.22 11.56
CA GLU A 516 4.05 22.00 11.78
C GLU A 516 3.67 22.80 10.52
N ALA A 517 4.66 23.27 9.76
CA ALA A 517 4.47 24.00 8.52
C ALA A 517 4.11 23.10 7.31
N ASP A 518 4.42 21.80 7.35
CA ASP A 518 4.11 20.86 6.26
C ASP A 518 2.61 20.60 6.13
N ASP A 519 2.03 20.97 4.99
CA ASP A 519 0.62 20.82 4.66
C ASP A 519 0.29 19.59 3.80
N SER A 520 1.24 18.68 3.60
CA SER A 520 1.05 17.43 2.86
C SER A 520 0.26 16.36 3.63
N HIS A 521 -0.06 15.25 2.96
CA HIS A 521 -0.73 14.10 3.58
C HIS A 521 0.10 13.40 4.67
N ILE A 522 1.44 13.56 4.66
CA ILE A 522 2.37 12.96 5.65
C ILE A 522 2.00 13.42 7.06
N THR A 523 1.70 14.71 7.21
CA THR A 523 1.37 15.36 8.49
C THR A 523 -0.12 15.49 8.73
N LEU A 524 -0.99 15.14 7.77
CA LEU A 524 -2.45 15.35 7.88
C LEU A 524 -3.02 14.85 9.21
N LYS A 525 -2.67 13.63 9.61
CA LYS A 525 -3.13 13.02 10.88
C LYS A 525 -2.62 13.75 12.12
N LEU A 526 -1.40 14.30 12.05
CA LEU A 526 -0.85 15.13 13.12
C LEU A 526 -1.58 16.47 13.16
N ARG A 527 -1.76 17.13 12.01
CA ARG A 527 -2.47 18.40 11.89
C ARG A 527 -3.93 18.32 12.32
N GLN A 528 -4.62 17.19 12.07
CA GLN A 528 -5.95 16.90 12.62
C GLN A 528 -5.93 17.02 14.16
N SER A 529 -5.03 16.30 14.82
CA SER A 529 -4.93 16.34 16.28
C SER A 529 -4.48 17.71 16.82
N ILE A 530 -3.51 18.36 16.17
CA ILE A 530 -3.09 19.73 16.50
C ILE A 530 -4.26 20.69 16.38
N ARG A 531 -5.07 20.58 15.32
CA ARG A 531 -6.19 21.50 15.09
C ARG A 531 -7.26 21.35 16.16
N LEU A 532 -7.64 20.12 16.49
CA LEU A 532 -8.60 19.85 17.57
C LEU A 532 -8.04 20.30 18.93
N LEU A 533 -6.75 20.15 19.19
CA LEU A 533 -6.10 20.69 20.39
C LEU A 533 -6.12 22.22 20.43
N LYS A 534 -5.77 22.91 19.34
CA LYS A 534 -5.85 24.38 19.26
C LYS A 534 -7.26 24.87 19.59
N MET A 535 -8.29 24.19 19.09
CA MET A 535 -9.69 24.53 19.40
C MET A 535 -10.03 24.44 20.90
N TYR A 536 -9.32 23.65 21.70
CA TYR A 536 -9.49 23.68 23.16
C TYR A 536 -8.93 24.95 23.80
N PHE A 537 -7.80 25.45 23.28
CA PHE A 537 -7.06 26.57 23.85
C PHE A 537 -7.52 27.93 23.32
N ASP A 538 -8.01 27.99 22.08
CA ASP A 538 -8.44 29.23 21.41
C ASP A 538 -9.81 29.73 21.89
N ASN A 539 -10.63 28.88 22.52
CA ASN A 539 -12.08 29.10 22.65
C ASN A 539 -12.57 29.79 23.94
N GLU A 540 -11.71 30.50 24.69
CA GLU A 540 -12.07 31.26 25.91
C GLU A 540 -13.02 30.50 26.88
N GLY A 541 -12.93 29.18 26.95
CA GLY A 541 -13.74 28.33 27.84
C GLY A 541 -15.15 27.95 27.35
N LYS A 542 -15.56 28.25 26.10
CA LYS A 542 -16.80 27.69 25.52
C LYS A 542 -16.51 26.42 24.71
N PRO A 543 -17.08 25.26 25.08
CA PRO A 543 -16.80 24.02 24.37
C PRO A 543 -17.39 24.09 22.96
N ASN A 544 -16.54 23.83 21.96
CA ASN A 544 -16.97 23.69 20.58
C ASN A 544 -17.88 22.44 20.46
N GLU A 545 -19.02 22.55 19.78
CA GLU A 545 -19.98 21.45 19.65
C GLU A 545 -19.35 20.17 19.06
N LEU A 546 -18.39 20.30 18.14
CA LEU A 546 -17.65 19.18 17.57
C LEU A 546 -16.73 18.51 18.60
N LEU A 547 -16.06 19.29 19.46
CA LEU A 547 -15.24 18.73 20.56
C LEU A 547 -16.13 18.01 21.57
N SER A 548 -17.22 18.64 22.00
CA SER A 548 -18.21 18.00 22.88
C SER A 548 -18.87 16.78 22.25
N PHE A 549 -18.95 16.72 20.92
CA PHE A 549 -19.40 15.52 20.22
C PHE A 549 -18.38 14.40 20.40
N TYR A 550 -17.09 14.62 20.11
CA TYR A 550 -16.04 13.61 20.29
C TYR A 550 -15.84 13.18 21.74
N GLU A 551 -15.96 14.10 22.70
CA GLU A 551 -15.84 13.81 24.14
C GLU A 551 -16.86 12.79 24.63
N ARG A 552 -18.08 12.79 24.06
CA ARG A 552 -19.09 11.79 24.42
C ARG A 552 -18.49 10.40 24.19
N TYR A 553 -17.92 10.15 23.01
CA TYR A 553 -17.39 8.85 22.55
C TYR A 553 -16.09 8.38 23.22
N LEU A 554 -15.60 9.08 24.26
CA LEU A 554 -14.47 8.60 25.07
C LEU A 554 -14.84 7.42 25.96
N SER A 555 -16.09 7.37 26.43
CA SER A 555 -16.58 6.23 27.21
C SER A 555 -16.92 5.07 26.27
N SER A 556 -16.38 3.89 26.55
CA SER A 556 -16.36 2.72 25.65
C SER A 556 -17.72 2.05 25.38
N ASN A 557 -18.85 2.77 25.47
CA ASN A 557 -20.21 2.22 25.42
C ASN A 557 -21.25 3.08 24.67
N ILE A 558 -20.85 4.05 23.85
CA ILE A 558 -21.83 4.84 23.08
C ILE A 558 -22.11 4.15 21.75
N GLY A 559 -23.40 4.04 21.43
CA GLY A 559 -23.89 3.43 20.19
C GLY A 559 -23.54 4.24 18.94
N SER A 560 -24.03 3.78 17.79
CA SER A 560 -23.87 4.46 16.52
C SER A 560 -24.62 5.81 16.47
N PHE A 561 -24.19 6.71 15.60
CA PHE A 561 -24.81 8.01 15.33
C PHE A 561 -24.96 8.24 13.84
N GLU A 562 -25.95 9.04 13.45
CA GLU A 562 -26.21 9.39 12.06
C GLU A 562 -25.05 10.18 11.45
N LEU A 563 -24.63 9.78 10.25
CA LEU A 563 -23.55 10.41 9.48
C LEU A 563 -23.80 11.91 9.29
N GLU A 564 -25.04 12.30 9.05
CA GLU A 564 -25.45 13.69 8.82
C GLU A 564 -25.13 14.60 10.02
N ILE A 565 -25.22 14.08 11.24
CA ILE A 565 -24.91 14.83 12.47
C ILE A 565 -23.45 15.26 12.46
N LEU A 566 -22.53 14.31 12.24
CA LEU A 566 -21.10 14.59 12.22
C LEU A 566 -20.74 15.50 11.05
N SER A 567 -21.30 15.25 9.87
CA SER A 567 -21.03 16.04 8.66
C SER A 567 -21.47 17.51 8.85
N LYS A 568 -22.65 17.73 9.45
CA LYS A 568 -23.14 19.07 9.81
C LYS A 568 -22.21 19.78 10.81
N LEU A 569 -21.79 19.10 11.88
CA LEU A 569 -20.88 19.67 12.87
C LEU A 569 -19.53 20.06 12.26
N ILE A 570 -18.97 19.19 11.41
CA ILE A 570 -17.72 19.44 10.68
C ILE A 570 -17.88 20.65 9.76
N ASN A 571 -18.97 20.74 8.99
CA ASN A 571 -19.21 21.86 8.09
C ASN A 571 -19.34 23.20 8.80
N GLN A 572 -20.18 23.24 9.84
CA GLN A 572 -20.38 24.45 10.63
C GLN A 572 -19.07 24.91 11.25
N THR A 573 -18.30 23.97 11.80
CA THR A 573 -16.99 24.26 12.41
C THR A 573 -15.98 24.71 11.37
N SER A 574 -15.89 24.03 10.23
CA SER A 574 -15.01 24.35 9.09
C SER A 574 -15.27 25.77 8.57
N GLN A 575 -16.53 26.15 8.40
CA GLN A 575 -16.92 27.49 7.95
C GLN A 575 -16.61 28.56 9.01
N HIS A 576 -16.92 28.28 10.28
CA HIS A 576 -16.70 29.22 11.38
C HIS A 576 -15.22 29.56 11.55
N ILE A 577 -14.34 28.55 11.54
CA ILE A 577 -12.89 28.73 11.77
C ILE A 577 -12.07 28.77 10.49
N ARG A 578 -12.71 28.71 9.32
CA ARG A 578 -12.11 28.75 7.97
C ARG A 578 -10.95 27.77 7.77
N VAL A 579 -11.20 26.49 8.05
CA VAL A 579 -10.23 25.41 7.83
C VAL A 579 -10.81 24.30 6.96
N ASP A 580 -9.93 23.55 6.31
CA ASP A 580 -10.32 22.36 5.54
C ASP A 580 -11.05 21.33 6.44
N LYS A 581 -12.16 20.77 5.94
CA LYS A 581 -12.93 19.72 6.63
C LYS A 581 -12.07 18.52 6.98
N LEU A 582 -11.05 18.21 6.16
CA LEU A 582 -10.11 17.12 6.39
C LEU A 582 -9.38 17.24 7.74
N LEU A 583 -9.17 18.46 8.26
CA LEU A 583 -8.53 18.69 9.56
C LEU A 583 -9.46 18.45 10.75
N LEU A 584 -10.77 18.33 10.51
CA LEU A 584 -11.82 18.21 11.52
C LEU A 584 -12.45 16.81 11.54
N LEU A 585 -11.98 15.89 10.70
CA LEU A 585 -12.42 14.49 10.71
C LEU A 585 -12.07 13.82 12.05
N PRO A 586 -12.74 12.69 12.42
CA PRO A 586 -12.42 11.95 13.63
C PRO A 586 -10.90 11.68 13.75
N PRO A 587 -10.26 12.13 14.84
CA PRO A 587 -8.83 11.97 15.01
C PRO A 587 -8.46 10.50 15.18
N ARG A 588 -7.22 10.15 14.84
CA ARG A 588 -6.74 8.75 14.80
C ARG A 588 -6.64 8.04 16.14
N ILE A 589 -7.05 8.70 17.22
CA ILE A 589 -7.33 8.11 18.54
C ILE A 589 -8.64 7.31 18.56
N PHE A 590 -9.51 7.48 17.55
CA PHE A 590 -10.70 6.64 17.35
C PHE A 590 -10.48 5.64 16.21
N ASP A 591 -11.08 4.47 16.35
CA ASP A 591 -11.50 3.63 15.23
C ASP A 591 -12.94 3.94 14.86
N VAL A 592 -13.26 3.84 13.57
CA VAL A 592 -14.58 4.17 13.06
C VAL A 592 -15.19 2.91 12.44
N GLU A 593 -16.39 2.56 12.88
CA GLU A 593 -17.21 1.54 12.23
C GLU A 593 -18.32 2.20 11.41
N ILE A 594 -18.54 1.70 10.19
CA ILE A 594 -19.52 2.24 9.24
C ILE A 594 -20.72 1.30 9.19
N PHE A 595 -21.92 1.87 9.32
CA PHE A 595 -23.20 1.16 9.26
C PHE A 595 -24.03 1.64 8.08
N LEU A 596 -24.69 0.69 7.42
CA LEU A 596 -25.49 0.85 6.23
C LEU A 596 -26.96 0.62 6.57
N LYS A 597 -27.85 1.32 5.85
CA LYS A 597 -29.28 1.03 5.78
C LYS A 597 -29.66 0.61 4.38
N THR A 598 -30.70 -0.22 4.29
CA THR A 598 -31.38 -0.47 3.03
C THR A 598 -32.43 0.60 2.77
N ASN A 599 -32.86 0.76 1.51
CA ASN A 599 -33.98 1.64 1.16
C ASN A 599 -35.30 1.21 1.85
N ASP A 600 -35.40 -0.05 2.30
CA ASP A 600 -36.52 -0.55 3.10
C ASP A 600 -36.32 -0.28 4.60
N GLU A 601 -37.05 0.70 5.14
CA GLU A 601 -36.96 1.21 6.54
C GLU A 601 -37.11 0.15 7.66
N LYS A 602 -37.44 -1.11 7.34
CA LYS A 602 -37.72 -2.17 8.32
C LYS A 602 -36.50 -3.00 8.74
N GLN A 603 -35.32 -2.81 8.15
CA GLN A 603 -34.13 -3.61 8.48
C GLN A 603 -33.19 -2.93 9.49
N LYS A 604 -32.51 -3.77 10.29
CA LYS A 604 -31.51 -3.36 11.27
C LYS A 604 -30.24 -2.85 10.58
N ASP A 605 -29.56 -1.89 11.22
CA ASP A 605 -28.24 -1.37 10.82
C ASP A 605 -27.28 -2.52 10.43
N ILE A 606 -26.72 -2.45 9.22
CA ILE A 606 -25.80 -3.45 8.68
C ILE A 606 -24.38 -2.90 8.72
N SER A 607 -23.49 -3.50 9.52
CA SER A 607 -22.06 -3.13 9.48
C SER A 607 -21.49 -3.35 8.08
N ILE A 608 -20.68 -2.41 7.58
CA ILE A 608 -20.00 -2.48 6.28
C ILE A 608 -19.20 -3.78 6.12
N ARG A 609 -18.75 -4.36 7.24
CA ARG A 609 -18.00 -5.62 7.30
C ARG A 609 -18.83 -6.85 6.92
N LYS A 610 -20.16 -6.72 6.88
CA LYS A 610 -21.10 -7.79 6.45
C LYS A 610 -21.40 -7.75 4.96
N LEU A 611 -20.91 -6.75 4.21
CA LEU A 611 -21.04 -6.73 2.76
C LEU A 611 -20.43 -7.98 2.13
N SER A 612 -20.94 -8.37 0.96
CA SER A 612 -20.30 -9.39 0.16
C SER A 612 -18.89 -8.94 -0.24
N SER A 613 -17.99 -9.90 -0.47
CA SER A 613 -16.61 -9.59 -0.87
C SER A 613 -16.55 -8.71 -2.13
N GLY A 614 -17.42 -8.96 -3.11
CA GLY A 614 -17.49 -8.20 -4.35
C GLY A 614 -17.95 -6.75 -4.17
N GLU A 615 -18.96 -6.50 -3.34
CA GLU A 615 -19.42 -5.15 -3.02
C GLU A 615 -18.36 -4.36 -2.27
N TYR A 616 -17.78 -4.98 -1.23
CA TYR A 616 -16.73 -4.39 -0.42
C TYR A 616 -15.53 -4.02 -1.31
N GLN A 617 -15.04 -4.96 -2.11
CA GLN A 617 -13.85 -4.74 -2.94
C GLN A 617 -14.06 -3.63 -3.97
N LYS A 618 -15.23 -3.52 -4.62
CA LYS A 618 -15.53 -2.44 -5.58
C LYS A 618 -15.36 -1.07 -4.95
N ILE A 619 -15.99 -0.85 -3.79
CA ILE A 619 -15.94 0.43 -3.07
C ILE A 619 -14.51 0.73 -2.64
N CYS A 620 -13.83 -0.27 -2.10
CA CYS A 620 -12.48 -0.14 -1.59
C CYS A 620 -11.45 0.15 -2.69
N ILE A 621 -11.59 -0.41 -3.90
CA ILE A 621 -10.69 -0.14 -5.02
C ILE A 621 -10.84 1.30 -5.48
N ILE A 622 -12.07 1.75 -5.75
CA ILE A 622 -12.31 3.12 -6.21
C ILE A 622 -11.85 4.11 -5.13
N SER A 623 -12.20 3.88 -3.87
CA SER A 623 -11.77 4.76 -2.78
C SER A 623 -10.26 4.77 -2.60
N SER A 624 -9.59 3.63 -2.77
CA SER A 624 -8.13 3.54 -2.70
C SER A 624 -7.46 4.28 -3.85
N ILE A 625 -7.93 4.13 -5.10
CA ILE A 625 -7.41 4.87 -6.25
C ILE A 625 -7.51 6.38 -5.99
N ILE A 626 -8.69 6.89 -5.65
CA ILE A 626 -8.89 8.32 -5.40
C ILE A 626 -8.03 8.80 -4.24
N TYR A 627 -7.98 8.06 -3.13
CA TYR A 627 -7.14 8.39 -1.99
C TYR A 627 -5.65 8.45 -2.35
N HIS A 628 -5.13 7.48 -3.10
CA HIS A 628 -3.74 7.47 -3.56
C HIS A 628 -3.44 8.64 -4.50
N LEU A 629 -4.32 8.95 -5.44
CA LEU A 629 -4.18 10.11 -6.33
C LEU A 629 -4.15 11.43 -5.53
N LYS A 630 -5.02 11.60 -4.53
CA LYS A 630 -5.02 12.80 -3.67
C LYS A 630 -3.74 12.94 -2.85
N ASN A 631 -3.20 11.84 -2.34
CA ASN A 631 -1.94 11.89 -1.61
C ASN A 631 -0.79 12.28 -2.53
N LEU A 632 -0.71 11.70 -3.75
CA LEU A 632 0.26 12.08 -4.78
C LEU A 632 0.18 13.58 -5.10
N ASP A 633 -1.04 14.10 -5.28
CA ASP A 633 -1.31 15.52 -5.57
C ASP A 633 -0.88 16.47 -4.44
N SER A 634 -0.89 16.00 -3.19
CA SER A 634 -0.59 16.79 -2.00
C SER A 634 0.91 16.97 -1.70
N VAL A 635 1.79 16.20 -2.35
CA VAL A 635 3.24 16.25 -2.06
C VAL A 635 3.85 17.52 -2.64
N ILE A 636 4.44 18.36 -1.78
CA ILE A 636 5.15 19.58 -2.18
C ILE A 636 6.63 19.27 -2.40
N PRO A 637 7.21 19.62 -3.55
CA PRO A 637 8.64 19.47 -3.79
C PRO A 637 9.44 20.41 -2.89
N ILE A 638 10.57 19.93 -2.37
CA ILE A 638 11.60 20.77 -1.75
C ILE A 638 12.66 21.00 -2.81
N ASP A 639 13.00 22.26 -3.06
CA ASP A 639 14.00 22.64 -4.05
C ASP A 639 15.40 22.21 -3.59
N LYS A 640 16.13 21.46 -4.43
CA LYS A 640 17.50 21.01 -4.11
C LYS A 640 18.45 22.19 -3.88
N ASP A 641 18.20 23.32 -4.55
CA ASP A 641 19.08 24.49 -4.51
C ASP A 641 18.99 25.27 -3.19
N LEU A 642 17.98 24.99 -2.34
CA LEU A 642 17.75 25.70 -1.08
C LEU A 642 18.26 24.96 0.16
N GLU A 643 18.35 23.62 0.14
CA GLU A 643 18.76 22.81 1.30
C GLU A 643 19.61 21.58 0.90
N LEU A 644 20.93 21.76 0.83
CA LEU A 644 21.91 20.73 0.44
C LEU A 644 21.89 19.44 1.30
N ASP A 645 21.28 19.48 2.48
CA ASP A 645 21.26 18.37 3.46
C ASP A 645 19.94 17.56 3.47
N LYS A 646 18.95 17.87 2.62
CA LYS A 646 17.67 17.15 2.59
C LYS A 646 17.45 16.36 1.29
N PRO A 647 16.86 15.15 1.37
CA PRO A 647 16.52 14.40 0.16
C PRO A 647 15.42 15.13 -0.61
N ALA A 648 15.68 15.33 -1.91
CA ALA A 648 14.73 15.97 -2.79
C ALA A 648 13.40 15.21 -2.86
N ILE A 649 12.31 15.97 -2.89
CA ILE A 649 10.95 15.45 -2.97
C ILE A 649 10.41 15.78 -4.35
N TYR A 650 9.84 14.76 -5.00
CA TYR A 650 9.44 14.84 -6.39
C TYR A 650 7.95 14.75 -6.54
N ASN A 651 7.45 15.51 -7.51
CA ASN A 651 6.05 15.50 -7.86
C ASN A 651 5.90 15.21 -9.37
N PHE A 652 4.96 14.34 -9.69
CA PHE A 652 4.63 13.94 -11.05
C PHE A 652 3.27 14.51 -11.44
N GLU A 653 3.24 15.29 -12.51
CA GLU A 653 1.98 15.82 -13.06
C GLU A 653 1.20 14.76 -13.85
N ASN A 654 1.85 13.66 -14.21
CA ASN A 654 1.31 12.57 -15.01
C ASN A 654 1.34 11.29 -14.20
N ILE A 655 0.24 10.54 -14.21
CA ILE A 655 0.12 9.30 -13.44
C ILE A 655 -0.33 8.16 -14.34
N ASN A 656 0.33 7.02 -14.24
CA ASN A 656 -0.07 5.75 -14.83
C ASN A 656 -0.64 4.84 -13.74
N VAL A 657 -1.87 4.39 -13.89
CA VAL A 657 -2.54 3.47 -12.97
C VAL A 657 -2.82 2.16 -13.71
N ILE A 658 -2.19 1.08 -13.27
CA ILE A 658 -2.38 -0.26 -13.83
C ILE A 658 -3.34 -1.02 -12.91
N LEU A 659 -4.41 -1.55 -13.49
CA LEU A 659 -5.47 -2.29 -12.80
C LEU A 659 -5.46 -3.72 -13.33
N ASP A 660 -4.90 -4.65 -12.57
CA ASP A 660 -4.75 -6.05 -13.00
C ASP A 660 -5.76 -6.96 -12.30
N GLU A 661 -6.69 -7.47 -13.12
CA GLU A 661 -7.77 -8.39 -12.77
C GLU A 661 -8.53 -7.96 -11.51
N ILE A 662 -8.74 -6.66 -11.37
CA ILE A 662 -9.41 -6.06 -10.21
C ILE A 662 -10.88 -6.48 -10.10
N GLU A 663 -11.46 -6.98 -11.20
CA GLU A 663 -12.85 -7.41 -11.31
C GLU A 663 -13.15 -8.83 -10.82
N LEU A 664 -12.15 -9.61 -10.40
CA LEU A 664 -12.30 -11.06 -10.14
C LEU A 664 -13.40 -11.41 -9.14
N TYR A 665 -13.75 -10.51 -8.22
CA TYR A 665 -14.82 -10.72 -7.24
C TYR A 665 -16.06 -9.86 -7.53
N PHE A 666 -16.08 -9.08 -8.61
CA PHE A 666 -17.19 -8.20 -8.92
C PHE A 666 -18.36 -8.99 -9.50
N HIS A 667 -19.57 -8.66 -9.02
CA HIS A 667 -20.78 -8.99 -9.75
C HIS A 667 -20.73 -8.37 -11.16
N PRO A 668 -21.22 -9.03 -12.23
CA PRO A 668 -21.16 -8.50 -13.60
C PRO A 668 -21.67 -7.07 -13.74
N GLU A 669 -22.75 -6.73 -13.02
CA GLU A 669 -23.31 -5.38 -13.00
C GLU A 669 -22.32 -4.33 -12.44
N PHE A 670 -21.49 -4.70 -11.48
CA PHE A 670 -20.44 -3.81 -10.98
C PHE A 670 -19.29 -3.63 -11.97
N GLN A 671 -18.96 -4.66 -12.74
CA GLN A 671 -17.97 -4.56 -13.82
C GLN A 671 -18.45 -3.57 -14.89
N ARG A 672 -19.72 -3.68 -15.29
CA ARG A 672 -20.37 -2.77 -16.27
C ARG A 672 -20.40 -1.31 -15.82
N GLN A 673 -20.55 -1.05 -14.53
CA GLN A 673 -20.62 0.32 -14.01
C GLN A 673 -19.26 0.93 -13.63
N PHE A 674 -18.18 0.13 -13.64
CA PHE A 674 -16.92 0.49 -13.01
C PHE A 674 -16.28 1.76 -13.59
N ILE A 675 -16.07 1.81 -14.91
CA ILE A 675 -15.42 2.96 -15.58
C ILE A 675 -16.22 4.24 -15.37
N ARG A 676 -17.56 4.17 -15.50
CA ARG A 676 -18.45 5.31 -15.22
C ARG A 676 -18.26 5.83 -13.79
N GLN A 677 -18.24 4.94 -12.79
CA GLN A 677 -18.05 5.32 -11.40
C GLN A 677 -16.66 5.93 -11.16
N LEU A 678 -15.61 5.32 -11.70
CA LEU A 678 -14.24 5.84 -11.63
C LEU A 678 -14.15 7.27 -12.20
N ILE A 679 -14.65 7.50 -13.41
CA ILE A 679 -14.65 8.83 -14.06
C ILE A 679 -15.46 9.83 -13.25
N THR A 680 -16.64 9.44 -12.75
CA THR A 680 -17.48 10.32 -11.91
C THR A 680 -16.72 10.77 -10.66
N ASN A 681 -16.01 9.85 -10.01
CA ASN A 681 -15.21 10.15 -8.83
C ASN A 681 -14.01 11.07 -9.12
N LEU A 682 -13.36 10.89 -10.28
CA LEU A 682 -12.28 11.77 -10.71
C LEU A 682 -12.78 13.19 -11.02
N LYS A 683 -14.00 13.35 -11.57
CA LYS A 683 -14.61 14.66 -11.81
C LYS A 683 -14.96 15.39 -10.51
N ASN A 684 -15.37 14.63 -9.49
CA ASN A 684 -15.71 15.17 -8.18
C ASN A 684 -14.48 15.46 -7.29
N THR A 685 -13.29 15.05 -7.71
CA THR A 685 -12.05 15.27 -6.97
C THR A 685 -11.33 16.52 -7.46
N LYS A 686 -11.00 17.43 -6.54
CA LYS A 686 -10.22 18.64 -6.86
C LYS A 686 -8.73 18.33 -6.81
N PHE A 687 -8.09 18.28 -7.98
CA PHE A 687 -6.64 18.10 -8.11
C PHE A 687 -5.95 19.45 -8.26
N LYS A 688 -4.86 19.68 -7.55
CA LYS A 688 -4.08 20.92 -7.55
C LYS A 688 -2.85 20.86 -8.45
N ARG A 689 -2.35 19.66 -8.77
CA ARG A 689 -1.09 19.47 -9.50
C ARG A 689 -1.18 18.39 -10.59
N ILE A 690 -1.90 17.30 -10.35
CA ILE A 690 -2.06 16.23 -11.35
C ILE A 690 -2.79 16.78 -12.57
N LYS A 691 -2.14 16.71 -13.74
CA LYS A 691 -2.70 17.20 -15.02
C LYS A 691 -3.26 16.09 -15.87
N SER A 692 -2.71 14.88 -15.78
CA SER A 692 -3.08 13.76 -16.63
C SER A 692 -3.00 12.40 -15.94
N ILE A 693 -3.92 11.51 -16.27
CA ILE A 693 -3.96 10.14 -15.74
C ILE A 693 -4.17 9.16 -16.90
N ASN A 694 -3.34 8.12 -16.96
CA ASN A 694 -3.52 6.96 -17.84
C ASN A 694 -3.94 5.75 -17.01
N PHE A 695 -5.08 5.14 -17.33
CA PHE A 695 -5.49 3.85 -16.77
C PHE A 695 -5.18 2.74 -17.77
N LEU A 696 -4.52 1.68 -17.30
CA LEU A 696 -4.27 0.47 -18.06
C LEU A 696 -4.95 -0.72 -17.36
N PHE A 697 -6.03 -1.22 -17.96
CA PHE A 697 -6.76 -2.38 -17.46
C PHE A 697 -6.18 -3.66 -18.04
N VAL A 698 -5.69 -4.56 -17.20
CA VAL A 698 -5.40 -5.94 -17.57
C VAL A 698 -6.59 -6.76 -17.13
N THR A 699 -7.43 -7.17 -18.08
CA THR A 699 -8.79 -7.63 -17.76
C THR A 699 -9.22 -8.83 -18.59
N HIS A 700 -10.01 -9.69 -17.96
CA HIS A 700 -10.76 -10.76 -18.61
C HIS A 700 -12.26 -10.43 -18.74
N SER A 701 -12.65 -9.21 -18.38
CA SER A 701 -14.05 -8.78 -18.38
C SER A 701 -14.47 -8.22 -19.73
N PRO A 702 -15.45 -8.85 -20.42
CA PRO A 702 -16.07 -8.22 -21.59
C PRO A 702 -16.79 -6.92 -21.24
N PHE A 703 -17.26 -6.77 -19.99
CA PHE A 703 -17.99 -5.59 -19.54
C PHE A 703 -17.07 -4.37 -19.47
N ILE A 704 -15.89 -4.51 -18.86
CA ILE A 704 -14.88 -3.44 -18.83
C ILE A 704 -14.40 -3.13 -20.26
N LEU A 705 -14.12 -4.17 -21.04
CA LEU A 705 -13.64 -4.01 -22.41
C LEU A 705 -14.65 -3.28 -23.32
N SER A 706 -15.95 -3.44 -23.07
CA SER A 706 -17.01 -2.78 -23.85
C SER A 706 -17.02 -1.26 -23.72
N ASP A 707 -16.39 -0.70 -22.68
CA ASP A 707 -16.24 0.75 -22.47
C ASP A 707 -14.93 1.29 -23.07
N ILE A 708 -14.04 0.43 -23.59
CA ILE A 708 -12.71 0.83 -24.10
C ILE A 708 -12.69 0.73 -25.64
N PRO A 709 -12.37 1.81 -26.37
CA PRO A 709 -12.18 1.79 -27.81
C PRO A 709 -11.07 0.83 -28.25
N LYS A 710 -11.30 0.15 -29.38
CA LYS A 710 -10.42 -0.89 -29.94
C LYS A 710 -8.99 -0.40 -30.17
N ASN A 711 -8.82 0.87 -30.54
CA ASN A 711 -7.50 1.45 -30.77
C ASN A 711 -6.67 1.56 -29.48
N ASN A 712 -7.31 1.51 -28.31
CA ASN A 712 -6.67 1.57 -27.00
C ASN A 712 -6.55 0.18 -26.35
N VAL A 713 -6.74 -0.90 -27.11
CA VAL A 713 -6.67 -2.28 -26.60
C VAL A 713 -5.55 -3.06 -27.27
N LEU A 714 -4.67 -3.65 -26.46
CA LEU A 714 -3.70 -4.66 -26.89
C LEU A 714 -4.29 -6.05 -26.66
N PHE A 715 -4.39 -6.84 -27.74
CA PHE A 715 -4.76 -8.25 -27.69
C PHE A 715 -3.51 -9.13 -27.80
N LEU A 716 -3.39 -10.16 -26.95
CA LEU A 716 -2.30 -11.12 -26.93
C LEU A 716 -2.82 -12.54 -27.21
N GLU A 717 -2.15 -13.22 -28.15
CA GLU A 717 -2.31 -14.65 -28.43
C GLU A 717 -0.93 -15.26 -28.72
N LYS A 718 -0.64 -16.40 -28.09
CA LYS A 718 0.66 -17.08 -28.10
C LYS A 718 1.84 -16.13 -27.88
N GLY A 719 1.74 -15.25 -26.88
CA GLY A 719 2.77 -14.28 -26.54
C GLY A 719 3.00 -13.15 -27.57
N ASN A 720 2.18 -13.08 -28.61
CA ASN A 720 2.32 -12.11 -29.70
C ASN A 720 1.12 -11.16 -29.75
N PRO A 721 1.35 -9.88 -30.13
CA PRO A 721 0.25 -8.94 -30.34
C PRO A 721 -0.57 -9.37 -31.55
N VAL A 722 -1.87 -9.53 -31.35
CA VAL A 722 -2.83 -9.82 -32.42
C VAL A 722 -3.55 -8.53 -32.78
N PHE A 723 -3.36 -8.07 -34.01
CA PHE A 723 -4.15 -6.96 -34.55
C PHE A 723 -5.61 -7.39 -34.62
N PRO A 724 -6.56 -6.55 -34.16
CA PRO A 724 -7.72 -7.12 -33.53
C PRO A 724 -8.68 -7.63 -34.60
N MET A 725 -9.36 -8.73 -34.26
CA MET A 725 -10.81 -8.91 -34.45
C MET A 725 -11.48 -7.96 -35.44
N THR A 726 -12.24 -8.47 -36.41
CA THR A 726 -13.05 -7.63 -37.32
C THR A 726 -13.96 -6.63 -36.60
N GLU A 727 -14.36 -6.93 -35.36
CA GLU A 727 -15.35 -6.15 -34.60
C GLU A 727 -14.72 -5.05 -33.73
N ASN A 728 -15.51 -3.99 -33.47
CA ASN A 728 -15.16 -2.94 -32.52
C ASN A 728 -15.42 -3.43 -31.10
N THR A 729 -14.65 -2.93 -30.12
CA THR A 729 -14.83 -3.24 -28.70
C THR A 729 -15.83 -2.30 -28.02
N PHE A 730 -15.74 -1.00 -28.32
CA PHE A 730 -16.59 0.01 -27.71
C PHE A 730 -18.08 -0.20 -28.05
N ALA A 731 -18.92 -0.27 -27.02
CA ALA A 731 -20.36 -0.55 -27.09
C ALA A 731 -20.72 -1.84 -27.86
N SER A 732 -19.81 -2.81 -27.90
CA SER A 732 -20.03 -4.09 -28.60
C SER A 732 -20.89 -5.05 -27.80
N ASN A 733 -21.48 -6.04 -28.47
CA ASN A 733 -22.25 -7.09 -27.82
C ASN A 733 -21.33 -7.94 -26.92
N ILE A 734 -21.71 -8.12 -25.65
CA ILE A 734 -20.92 -8.86 -24.66
C ILE A 734 -20.66 -10.32 -25.07
N HIS A 735 -21.63 -11.00 -25.69
CA HIS A 735 -21.45 -12.38 -26.16
C HIS A 735 -20.39 -12.46 -27.26
N THR A 736 -20.43 -11.49 -28.15
CA THR A 736 -19.43 -11.31 -29.20
C THR A 736 -18.07 -11.04 -28.57
N LEU A 737 -17.93 -10.07 -27.66
CA LEU A 737 -16.65 -9.84 -26.98
C LEU A 737 -16.14 -11.08 -26.21
N LEU A 738 -17.03 -11.86 -25.59
CA LEU A 738 -16.70 -13.11 -24.92
C LEU A 738 -16.09 -14.12 -25.88
N GLN A 739 -16.78 -14.40 -26.99
CA GLN A 739 -16.34 -15.39 -27.96
C GLN A 739 -14.99 -15.02 -28.58
N HIS A 740 -14.81 -13.74 -28.82
CA HIS A 740 -14.00 -13.28 -29.92
C HIS A 740 -12.85 -12.44 -29.34
N GLY A 741 -13.11 -11.60 -28.33
CA GLY A 741 -12.11 -10.84 -27.58
C GLY A 741 -11.32 -11.66 -26.56
N PHE A 742 -11.88 -12.76 -26.05
CA PHE A 742 -11.18 -13.69 -25.13
C PHE A 742 -10.82 -15.03 -25.79
N PHE A 743 -10.93 -15.11 -27.12
CA PHE A 743 -10.49 -16.24 -27.92
C PHE A 743 -11.15 -17.57 -27.52
N LEU A 744 -12.44 -17.57 -27.18
CA LEU A 744 -13.15 -18.81 -26.86
C LEU A 744 -13.36 -19.64 -28.12
N ASN A 745 -12.96 -20.91 -28.09
CA ASN A 745 -12.95 -21.79 -29.25
C ASN A 745 -14.36 -22.28 -29.67
N SER A 746 -15.42 -21.94 -28.92
CA SER A 746 -16.78 -22.44 -29.14
C SER A 746 -17.86 -21.47 -28.72
N VAL A 747 -19.12 -21.81 -29.06
CA VAL A 747 -20.34 -21.21 -28.50
C VAL A 747 -20.20 -21.07 -26.98
N PRO A 748 -20.65 -19.97 -26.34
CA PRO A 748 -20.54 -19.73 -24.90
C PRO A 748 -21.47 -20.63 -24.07
N ILE A 749 -21.26 -21.94 -24.16
CA ILE A 749 -21.88 -22.99 -23.35
C ILE A 749 -20.78 -23.78 -22.64
N GLY A 750 -21.07 -24.33 -21.47
CA GLY A 750 -20.10 -25.14 -20.73
C GLY A 750 -19.71 -26.40 -21.51
N GLU A 751 -18.43 -26.79 -21.47
CA GLU A 751 -17.92 -27.95 -22.22
C GLU A 751 -18.61 -29.27 -21.78
N PHE A 752 -18.94 -29.40 -20.49
CA PHE A 752 -19.74 -30.52 -19.99
C PHE A 752 -21.13 -30.57 -20.64
N ALA A 753 -21.84 -29.43 -20.68
CA ALA A 753 -23.16 -29.35 -21.29
C ALA A 753 -23.09 -29.65 -22.79
N LYS A 754 -22.08 -29.12 -23.49
CA LYS A 754 -21.81 -29.41 -24.90
C LYS A 754 -21.57 -30.90 -25.13
N ASN A 755 -20.72 -31.54 -24.32
CA ASN A 755 -20.47 -32.97 -24.41
C ASN A 755 -21.71 -33.80 -24.13
N LYS A 756 -22.54 -33.40 -23.15
CA LYS A 756 -23.81 -34.05 -22.84
C LYS A 756 -24.82 -33.90 -23.99
N ILE A 757 -24.94 -32.72 -24.59
CA ILE A 757 -25.78 -32.47 -25.77
C ILE A 757 -25.32 -33.33 -26.96
N ASN A 758 -24.01 -33.36 -27.23
CA ASN A 758 -23.44 -34.18 -28.30
C ASN A 758 -23.68 -35.68 -28.05
N TYR A 759 -23.59 -36.12 -26.80
CA TYR A 759 -23.94 -37.47 -26.39
C TYR A 759 -25.41 -37.79 -26.65
N LEU A 760 -26.35 -36.92 -26.25
CA LEU A 760 -27.78 -37.09 -26.51
C LEU A 760 -28.07 -37.19 -28.01
N PHE A 761 -27.47 -36.33 -28.83
CA PHE A 761 -27.57 -36.44 -30.29
C PHE A 761 -27.03 -37.77 -30.80
N LYS A 762 -25.88 -38.23 -30.29
CA LYS A 762 -25.28 -39.50 -30.68
C LYS A 762 -26.21 -40.68 -30.37
N VAL A 763 -26.74 -40.77 -29.15
CA VAL A 763 -27.67 -41.84 -28.72
C VAL A 763 -28.91 -41.87 -29.60
N LEU A 764 -29.50 -40.69 -29.87
CA LEU A 764 -30.68 -40.58 -30.74
C LEU A 764 -30.34 -40.93 -32.20
N HIS A 765 -29.20 -40.50 -32.73
CA HIS A 765 -28.79 -40.86 -34.10
C HIS A 765 -28.47 -42.35 -34.24
N GLU A 766 -28.00 -43.00 -33.19
CA GLU A 766 -27.82 -44.46 -33.11
C GLU A 766 -29.16 -45.21 -32.95
N GLY A 767 -30.29 -44.50 -32.83
CA GLY A 767 -31.64 -45.05 -32.77
C GLY A 767 -32.09 -45.47 -31.37
N ASN A 768 -31.34 -45.10 -30.33
CA ASN A 768 -31.64 -45.45 -28.95
C ASN A 768 -32.37 -44.31 -28.24
N ILE A 769 -33.29 -44.65 -27.34
CA ILE A 769 -34.01 -43.71 -26.46
C ILE A 769 -33.59 -43.87 -24.99
N ALA A 770 -32.61 -44.72 -24.72
CA ALA A 770 -32.07 -44.97 -23.40
C ALA A 770 -30.56 -44.76 -23.38
N ASP A 771 -30.04 -44.36 -22.22
CA ASP A 771 -28.60 -44.25 -21.96
C ASP A 771 -27.94 -45.64 -21.86
N HIS A 772 -26.62 -45.65 -21.65
CA HIS A 772 -25.85 -46.89 -21.49
C HIS A 772 -26.30 -47.78 -20.32
N ASN A 773 -27.06 -47.24 -19.36
CA ASN A 773 -27.57 -47.94 -18.19
C ASN A 773 -29.05 -48.37 -18.37
N GLY A 774 -29.66 -48.07 -19.52
CA GLY A 774 -31.06 -48.39 -19.82
C GLY A 774 -32.08 -47.35 -19.30
N ASN A 775 -31.64 -46.19 -18.84
CA ASN A 775 -32.54 -45.11 -18.41
C ASN A 775 -32.98 -44.25 -19.60
N ASP A 776 -34.25 -43.86 -19.63
CA ASP A 776 -34.80 -42.98 -20.65
C ASP A 776 -34.11 -41.60 -20.61
N ILE A 777 -33.62 -41.13 -21.77
CA ILE A 777 -32.92 -39.85 -21.89
C ILE A 777 -33.86 -38.64 -21.97
N TYR A 778 -35.17 -38.83 -21.97
CA TYR A 778 -36.17 -37.77 -22.09
C TYR A 778 -36.00 -36.66 -21.03
N GLU A 779 -35.83 -37.04 -19.76
CA GLU A 779 -35.64 -36.08 -18.66
C GLU A 779 -34.36 -35.26 -18.84
N GLU A 780 -33.29 -35.86 -19.40
CA GLU A 780 -32.06 -35.15 -19.70
C GLU A 780 -32.23 -34.13 -20.83
N ILE A 781 -33.03 -34.46 -21.85
CA ILE A 781 -33.40 -33.53 -22.93
C ILE A 781 -34.21 -32.36 -22.37
N LEU A 782 -35.09 -32.60 -21.39
CA LEU A 782 -35.91 -31.55 -20.79
C LEU A 782 -35.07 -30.51 -20.02
N ILE A 783 -33.94 -30.90 -19.45
CA ILE A 783 -33.01 -30.01 -18.73
C ILE A 783 -32.32 -29.00 -19.67
N VAL A 784 -32.14 -29.35 -20.95
CA VAL A 784 -31.52 -28.45 -21.95
C VAL A 784 -32.31 -27.14 -22.03
N SER A 785 -31.68 -26.02 -21.66
CA SER A 785 -32.37 -24.74 -21.55
C SER A 785 -32.45 -23.95 -22.87
N GLU A 786 -31.56 -24.22 -23.82
CA GLU A 786 -31.55 -23.54 -25.12
C GLU A 786 -32.70 -24.09 -26.00
N PRO A 787 -33.71 -23.26 -26.36
CA PRO A 787 -34.93 -23.76 -26.99
C PRO A 787 -34.73 -24.45 -28.33
N PHE A 788 -33.78 -23.99 -29.15
CA PHE A 788 -33.54 -24.56 -30.48
C PHE A 788 -32.93 -25.97 -30.38
N ILE A 789 -31.88 -26.15 -29.60
CA ILE A 789 -31.22 -27.44 -29.34
C ILE A 789 -32.22 -28.41 -28.70
N LYS A 790 -32.96 -27.97 -27.68
CA LYS A 790 -34.01 -28.77 -27.04
C LYS A 790 -35.06 -29.23 -28.05
N GLY A 791 -35.53 -28.33 -28.91
CA GLY A 791 -36.51 -28.63 -29.94
C GLY A 791 -36.03 -29.70 -30.93
N GLN A 792 -34.76 -29.64 -31.35
CA GLN A 792 -34.16 -30.64 -32.24
C GLN A 792 -34.05 -32.02 -31.56
N LEU A 793 -33.58 -32.06 -30.31
CA LEU A 793 -33.48 -33.30 -29.54
C LEU A 793 -34.85 -33.95 -29.29
N LEU A 794 -35.86 -33.16 -28.91
CA LEU A 794 -37.23 -33.66 -28.70
C LEU A 794 -37.85 -34.19 -29.99
N LYS A 795 -37.58 -33.54 -31.13
CA LYS A 795 -38.05 -34.02 -32.44
C LYS A 795 -37.48 -35.41 -32.74
N LEU A 796 -36.16 -35.57 -32.64
CA LEU A 796 -35.48 -36.85 -32.86
C LEU A 796 -35.96 -37.94 -31.89
N TYR A 797 -36.12 -37.59 -30.61
CA TYR A 797 -36.64 -38.50 -29.59
C TYR A 797 -38.07 -38.96 -29.90
N ASN A 798 -38.98 -38.05 -30.24
CA ASN A 798 -40.38 -38.37 -30.55
C ASN A 798 -40.51 -39.22 -31.83
N ASP A 799 -39.69 -38.95 -32.84
CA ASP A 799 -39.65 -39.74 -34.09
C ASP A 799 -39.20 -41.19 -33.82
N LEU A 800 -38.34 -41.42 -32.83
CA LEU A 800 -37.90 -42.76 -32.41
C LEU A 800 -38.88 -43.44 -31.45
N SER A 801 -39.41 -42.71 -30.48
CA SER A 801 -40.40 -43.18 -29.49
C SER A 801 -41.72 -43.60 -30.14
N SER A 802 -42.14 -42.89 -31.19
CA SER A 802 -43.31 -43.28 -31.98
C SER A 802 -43.07 -44.55 -32.81
N LYS A 803 -41.85 -44.74 -33.35
CA LYS A 803 -41.47 -45.97 -34.06
C LYS A 803 -41.34 -47.18 -33.13
N SER A 804 -40.78 -47.02 -31.93
CA SER A 804 -40.64 -48.12 -30.96
C SER A 804 -42.00 -48.61 -30.45
N LYS A 805 -42.93 -47.70 -30.13
CA LYS A 805 -44.32 -48.06 -29.76
C LYS A 805 -45.06 -48.81 -30.86
N ASN A 806 -44.89 -48.40 -32.12
CA ASN A 806 -45.49 -49.11 -33.25
C ASN A 806 -44.89 -50.52 -33.45
N LEU A 807 -43.58 -50.69 -33.25
CA LEU A 807 -42.90 -51.99 -33.34
C LEU A 807 -43.33 -52.96 -32.23
N GLU A 808 -43.53 -52.49 -30.99
CA GLU A 808 -44.07 -53.31 -29.90
C GLU A 808 -45.52 -53.74 -30.16
N LEU A 809 -46.35 -52.83 -30.67
CA LEU A 809 -47.73 -53.14 -31.06
C LEU A 809 -47.78 -54.14 -32.21
N GLU A 810 -46.92 -54.02 -33.22
CA GLU A 810 -46.82 -54.99 -34.32
C GLU A 810 -46.38 -56.37 -33.83
N LYS A 811 -45.48 -56.42 -32.83
CA LYS A 811 -45.03 -57.67 -32.21
C LYS A 811 -46.15 -58.34 -31.40
N ILE A 812 -46.86 -57.57 -30.59
CA ILE A 812 -48.04 -58.05 -29.83
C ILE A 812 -49.14 -58.55 -30.78
N VAL A 813 -49.42 -57.81 -31.87
CA VAL A 813 -50.40 -58.22 -32.88
C VAL A 813 -49.96 -59.51 -33.59
N LYS A 814 -48.66 -59.68 -33.84
CA LYS A 814 -48.13 -60.92 -34.40
C LYS A 814 -48.27 -62.09 -33.44
N ASP A 815 -47.89 -61.92 -32.18
CA ASP A 815 -48.00 -62.96 -31.15
C ASP A 815 -49.47 -63.38 -30.93
N LEU A 816 -50.39 -62.41 -30.89
CA LEU A 816 -51.84 -62.66 -30.82
C LEU A 816 -52.38 -63.38 -32.07
N ARG A 817 -51.84 -63.09 -33.26
CA ARG A 817 -52.23 -63.80 -34.50
C ARG A 817 -51.74 -65.25 -34.49
N ASP A 818 -50.53 -65.49 -34.01
CA ASP A 818 -49.98 -66.83 -33.87
C ASP A 818 -50.76 -67.64 -32.81
N GLU A 819 -51.17 -67.00 -31.71
CA GLU A 819 -52.05 -67.58 -30.70
C GLU A 819 -53.47 -67.89 -31.25
N ILE A 820 -54.06 -67.00 -32.04
CA ILE A 820 -55.35 -67.25 -32.71
C ILE A 820 -55.23 -68.41 -33.72
N ASN A 821 -54.14 -68.51 -34.47
CA ASN A 821 -53.95 -69.58 -35.44
C ASN A 821 -53.81 -70.94 -34.74
N THR A 822 -53.04 -71.02 -33.66
CA THR A 822 -52.93 -72.25 -32.85
C THR A 822 -54.26 -72.65 -32.20
N LEU A 823 -55.09 -71.69 -31.79
CA LEU A 823 -56.44 -71.95 -31.28
C LEU A 823 -57.42 -72.41 -32.38
N LYS A 824 -57.30 -71.89 -33.61
CA LYS A 824 -58.11 -72.33 -34.77
C LYS A 824 -57.75 -73.74 -35.22
N GLU A 825 -56.47 -74.12 -35.17
CA GLU A 825 -56.05 -75.49 -35.46
C GLU A 825 -56.65 -76.48 -34.45
N LYS A 826 -56.71 -76.12 -33.17
CA LYS A 826 -57.36 -76.91 -32.11
C LYS A 826 -58.89 -76.99 -32.19
N LEU A 827 -59.53 -76.18 -33.04
CA LEU A 827 -60.99 -76.13 -33.21
C LEU A 827 -61.45 -76.90 -34.47
N ASN A 828 -60.50 -77.26 -35.34
CA ASN A 828 -60.71 -78.07 -36.54
C ASN A 828 -60.28 -79.54 -36.35
N ASP A 829 -59.73 -79.88 -35.17
CA ASP A 829 -59.65 -81.24 -34.60
C ASP A 829 -60.84 -81.47 -33.65
#